data_AF-A0A0S4JT35-F1
#
_entry.id   AF-A0A0S4JT35-F1
#
_cell.length_a   1.000
_cell.length_b   1.000
_cell.length_c   1.000
_cell.angle_alpha   90.00
_cell.angle_beta   90.00
_cell.angle_gamma   90.00
#
_symmetry.space_group_name_H-M   'P 1'
#
loop_
_entity.id
_entity.type
_entity.pdbx_description
1 polymer ?
#
loop_
_entity_poly.entity_id
_entity_poly.type
_entity_poly.pdbx_seq_one_letter_code
_entity_poly.pdbx_strand_id
1 'polypeptide(L)'
;MKYSSFRACVWRMKVLKCLAMAALSSRWPHEGLATIQRLWVATAAGRITRTLLHRRRGTFPENVSYRDPRTWPKVCVAADIEALLRGNLAHSARVPDYKAVARLHNSGDTESLTVLLHSYTKPLPPVEVDMEEYLRTNLNNVSDSANMPLQERTQQLNALARALSSQPGSETRQIAFSSSPRGSGKTQFIKWFVFKKRADGMKFGRVLVLCCSKAEGTSLLARIIHGTVMTAADSTDHALCELIRNHVESVTGKPQDERNYSNPHSAYATWIRETSRHFRIPDHMENMEPLIILDTCELLAQHDHHSFVHNVTTGQKPFTMLEALCLSVPSPYSLFVTGCNARIDTCNSLVSAVATVTDIGPLLPLSEVGSSKALEESWGVKVSPNTAHALHHLTQGHPRMLRAAQSCDATKGKTCLASPSLPHYLLELREAARAQYPFGAKMFPCVYSCFLASMTKARVRGNNIIPINPLWSRTATDLPSFTYDAAALLSIGTYDLDNKRFIVPPIVTAAMSARADAPIMLSQLCPFLDAEVVERFDQHEDIDTATHLDKSFLYALYGRYLLEFWNNTSSPWVPLDNVFEGAVHPDQLRVLKRYELNLCQGVRTSSVLQRAVLERSLTYLGHHGSYMWCRDRVTGDAPFAVPVWLWETPATLTLNDRQSYSSAPLALFVNRCDMMYHDITTSDSKNILVDANEMSCLSWFALSRRMNKTQDLRRQPCRCTTVHTYTHKK
;
A
#
# COMPACT_ATOMS: atom_id res chain seq x y z
N MET A 1 -34.46 -46.34 16.27
CA MET A 1 -34.46 -45.94 14.83
C MET A 1 -33.25 -46.47 14.01
N LYS A 2 -32.69 -47.67 14.28
CA LYS A 2 -31.55 -48.23 13.47
C LYS A 2 -31.88 -49.54 12.71
N TYR A 3 -33.14 -49.98 12.70
CA TYR A 3 -33.57 -51.22 12.02
C TYR A 3 -34.16 -51.02 10.60
N SER A 4 -34.41 -49.78 10.15
CA SER A 4 -35.03 -49.52 8.84
C SER A 4 -34.05 -49.61 7.65
N SER A 5 -32.79 -49.20 7.85
CA SER A 5 -31.78 -49.16 6.77
C SER A 5 -31.37 -50.56 6.28
N PHE A 6 -31.32 -51.55 7.17
CA PHE A 6 -30.96 -52.92 6.80
C PHE A 6 -32.05 -53.60 5.96
N ARG A 7 -33.33 -53.39 6.31
CA ARG A 7 -34.46 -53.89 5.50
C ARG A 7 -34.52 -53.24 4.12
N ALA A 8 -34.21 -51.94 4.01
CA ALA A 8 -34.15 -51.25 2.71
C ALA A 8 -33.05 -51.79 1.79
N CYS A 9 -31.88 -52.15 2.34
CA CYS A 9 -30.78 -52.73 1.57
C CYS A 9 -31.09 -54.15 1.08
N VAL A 10 -31.69 -54.98 1.95
CA VAL A 10 -32.13 -56.34 1.59
C VAL A 10 -33.26 -56.31 0.56
N TRP A 11 -34.17 -55.33 0.65
CA TRP A 11 -35.26 -55.16 -0.32
C TRP A 11 -34.74 -54.73 -1.70
N ARG A 12 -33.80 -53.77 -1.76
CA ARG A 12 -33.13 -53.38 -3.02
C ARG A 12 -32.37 -54.53 -3.68
N MET A 13 -31.71 -55.38 -2.90
CA MET A 13 -31.05 -56.58 -3.45
C MET A 13 -32.04 -57.63 -3.97
N LYS A 14 -33.21 -57.79 -3.34
CA LYS A 14 -34.27 -58.66 -3.87
C LYS A 14 -34.87 -58.12 -5.17
N VAL A 15 -35.11 -56.80 -5.26
CA VAL A 15 -35.62 -56.14 -6.47
C VAL A 15 -34.62 -56.23 -7.62
N LEU A 16 -33.32 -56.00 -7.38
CA LEU A 16 -32.29 -56.18 -8.41
C LEU A 16 -32.15 -57.64 -8.86
N LYS A 17 -32.34 -58.61 -7.95
CA LYS A 17 -32.34 -60.03 -8.30
C LYS A 17 -33.55 -60.40 -9.17
N CYS A 18 -34.72 -59.82 -8.90
CA CYS A 18 -35.92 -59.98 -9.74
C CYS A 18 -35.75 -59.34 -11.12
N LEU A 19 -35.14 -58.15 -11.21
CA LEU A 19 -34.87 -57.48 -12.49
C LEU A 19 -33.82 -58.22 -13.33
N ALA A 20 -32.79 -58.80 -12.70
CA ALA A 20 -31.81 -59.63 -13.38
C ALA A 20 -32.41 -60.95 -13.90
N MET A 21 -33.36 -61.55 -13.15
CA MET A 21 -34.09 -62.74 -13.60
C MET A 21 -35.08 -62.43 -14.73
N ALA A 22 -35.66 -61.22 -14.77
CA ALA A 22 -36.50 -60.77 -15.88
C ALA A 22 -35.69 -60.53 -17.17
N ALA A 23 -34.46 -60.00 -17.05
CA ALA A 23 -33.57 -59.76 -18.19
C ALA A 23 -33.08 -61.06 -18.88
N LEU A 24 -33.00 -62.17 -18.13
CA LEU A 24 -32.62 -63.50 -18.64
C LEU A 24 -33.67 -64.15 -19.57
N SER A 25 -34.85 -63.53 -19.74
CA SER A 25 -35.90 -64.00 -20.67
C SER A 25 -35.76 -63.46 -22.10
N SER A 26 -34.80 -62.56 -22.37
CA SER A 26 -34.58 -62.01 -23.71
C SER A 26 -33.33 -62.62 -24.36
N ARG A 27 -33.49 -63.16 -25.58
CA ARG A 27 -32.42 -63.78 -26.38
C ARG A 27 -31.28 -62.78 -26.63
N TRP A 28 -30.13 -63.02 -25.99
CA TRP A 28 -28.86 -62.38 -26.31
C TRP A 28 -27.80 -63.46 -26.63
N PRO A 29 -26.88 -63.20 -27.58
CA PRO A 29 -25.92 -64.19 -28.05
C PRO A 29 -24.88 -64.56 -26.97
N HIS A 30 -24.54 -65.84 -26.93
CA HIS A 30 -23.93 -66.56 -25.81
C HIS A 30 -22.47 -66.17 -25.43
N GLU A 31 -21.80 -65.27 -26.15
CA GLU A 31 -20.37 -65.00 -25.94
C GLU A 31 -20.05 -63.82 -25.01
N GLY A 32 -21.02 -62.96 -24.68
CA GLY A 32 -20.80 -61.82 -23.76
C GLY A 32 -20.99 -62.13 -22.27
N LEU A 33 -21.71 -63.22 -21.94
CA LEU A 33 -22.18 -63.50 -20.57
C LEU A 33 -21.05 -63.99 -19.63
N ALA A 34 -20.08 -64.75 -20.14
CA ALA A 34 -18.98 -65.26 -19.33
C ALA A 34 -18.05 -64.14 -18.82
N THR A 35 -17.85 -63.09 -19.63
CA THR A 35 -17.00 -61.93 -19.28
C THR A 35 -17.68 -61.02 -18.26
N ILE A 36 -18.99 -60.78 -18.42
CA ILE A 36 -19.77 -59.96 -17.47
C ILE A 36 -19.90 -60.66 -16.12
N GLN A 37 -20.07 -61.98 -16.10
CA GLN A 37 -20.16 -62.76 -14.86
C GLN A 37 -18.82 -62.78 -14.10
N ARG A 38 -17.68 -62.86 -14.79
CA ARG A 38 -16.34 -62.74 -14.17
C ARG A 38 -16.08 -61.32 -13.64
N LEU A 39 -16.49 -60.29 -14.36
CA LEU A 39 -16.36 -58.89 -13.92
C LEU A 39 -17.24 -58.61 -12.69
N TRP A 40 -18.47 -59.14 -12.65
CA TRP A 40 -19.38 -58.99 -11.51
C TRP A 40 -18.90 -59.74 -10.27
N VAL A 41 -18.40 -60.97 -10.41
CA VAL A 41 -17.85 -61.74 -9.28
C VAL A 41 -16.58 -61.08 -8.74
N ALA A 42 -15.70 -60.55 -9.60
CA ALA A 42 -14.52 -59.79 -9.16
C ALA A 42 -14.91 -58.47 -8.44
N THR A 43 -15.93 -57.77 -8.93
CA THR A 43 -16.39 -56.50 -8.34
C THR A 43 -17.17 -56.72 -7.03
N ALA A 44 -17.95 -57.80 -6.93
CA ALA A 44 -18.67 -58.18 -5.72
C ALA A 44 -17.73 -58.77 -4.65
N ALA A 45 -16.79 -59.63 -5.04
CA ALA A 45 -15.77 -60.15 -4.12
C ALA A 45 -14.85 -59.03 -3.62
N GLY A 46 -14.45 -58.09 -4.48
CA GLY A 46 -13.67 -56.90 -4.12
C GLY A 46 -14.43 -55.92 -3.23
N ARG A 47 -15.75 -55.76 -3.41
CA ARG A 47 -16.60 -54.97 -2.49
C ARG A 47 -16.78 -55.68 -1.15
N ILE A 48 -17.00 -57.00 -1.12
CA ILE A 48 -17.17 -57.76 0.13
C ILE A 48 -15.86 -57.80 0.93
N THR A 49 -14.70 -57.97 0.28
CA THR A 49 -13.39 -57.85 0.96
C THR A 49 -13.09 -56.43 1.42
N ARG A 50 -13.39 -55.38 0.63
CA ARG A 50 -13.28 -53.98 1.12
C ARG A 50 -14.20 -53.69 2.30
N THR A 51 -15.42 -54.22 2.29
CA THR A 51 -16.40 -53.97 3.36
C THR A 51 -16.04 -54.76 4.63
N LEU A 52 -15.46 -55.97 4.50
CA LEU A 52 -14.98 -56.76 5.63
C LEU A 52 -13.62 -56.28 6.18
N LEU A 53 -12.72 -55.76 5.34
CA LEU A 53 -11.46 -55.12 5.78
C LEU A 53 -11.70 -53.75 6.41
N HIS A 54 -12.69 -52.96 5.94
CA HIS A 54 -13.07 -51.72 6.63
C HIS A 54 -13.72 -51.97 7.98
N ARG A 55 -14.41 -53.09 8.18
CA ARG A 55 -15.06 -53.43 9.46
C ARG A 55 -14.09 -53.86 10.56
N ARG A 56 -12.82 -54.11 10.23
CA ARG A 56 -11.76 -54.48 11.18
C ARG A 56 -10.72 -53.38 11.43
N ARG A 57 -10.79 -52.24 10.72
CA ARG A 57 -10.09 -51.03 11.18
C ARG A 57 -10.91 -50.46 12.33
N GLY A 58 -10.44 -50.63 13.55
CA GLY A 58 -11.07 -50.08 14.76
C GLY A 58 -11.21 -48.58 14.62
N THR A 59 -12.36 -48.11 14.15
CA THR A 59 -12.74 -46.71 14.30
C THR A 59 -12.98 -46.48 15.77
N PHE A 60 -12.14 -45.68 16.41
CA PHE A 60 -12.36 -45.26 17.78
C PHE A 60 -13.77 -44.63 17.91
N PRO A 61 -14.45 -44.82 19.06
CA PRO A 61 -15.66 -44.09 19.37
C PRO A 61 -15.45 -42.56 19.20
N GLU A 62 -16.49 -41.82 18.82
CA GLU A 62 -16.42 -40.36 18.62
C GLU A 62 -15.95 -39.57 19.86
N ASN A 63 -15.98 -40.18 21.04
CA ASN A 63 -15.60 -39.56 22.31
C ASN A 63 -14.13 -39.78 22.71
N VAL A 64 -13.32 -40.43 21.87
CA VAL A 64 -11.90 -40.69 22.18
C VAL A 64 -11.05 -39.47 21.84
N SER A 65 -10.39 -38.91 22.85
CA SER A 65 -9.44 -37.82 22.73
C SER A 65 -8.03 -38.38 22.50
N TYR A 66 -7.38 -38.01 21.39
CA TYR A 66 -6.02 -38.46 21.09
C TYR A 66 -4.95 -37.99 22.10
N ARG A 67 -5.27 -37.02 22.96
CA ARG A 67 -4.38 -36.50 24.02
C ARG A 67 -4.66 -37.04 25.40
N ASP A 68 -5.86 -37.55 25.64
CA ASP A 68 -6.24 -38.10 26.93
C ASP A 68 -6.34 -39.63 26.84
N PRO A 69 -5.29 -40.36 27.24
CA PRO A 69 -5.29 -41.82 27.18
C PRO A 69 -6.38 -42.47 28.05
N ARG A 70 -6.97 -41.74 29.01
CA ARG A 70 -8.09 -42.24 29.82
C ARG A 70 -9.37 -42.42 29.01
N THR A 71 -9.48 -41.73 27.89
CA THR A 71 -10.62 -41.87 26.97
C THR A 71 -10.45 -43.03 26.00
N TRP A 72 -9.28 -43.67 25.94
CA TRP A 72 -9.00 -44.73 24.99
C TRP A 72 -9.60 -46.06 25.46
N PRO A 73 -9.93 -46.99 24.54
CA PRO A 73 -10.29 -48.36 24.90
C PRO A 73 -9.24 -49.01 25.79
N LYS A 74 -9.66 -49.74 26.84
CA LYS A 74 -8.76 -50.38 27.82
C LYS A 74 -7.68 -51.26 27.20
N VAL A 75 -7.94 -51.81 26.02
CA VAL A 75 -6.97 -52.59 25.24
C VAL A 75 -6.80 -51.89 23.91
N CYS A 76 -5.63 -51.32 23.67
CA CYS A 76 -5.24 -50.77 22.36
C CYS A 76 -3.92 -51.40 21.93
N VAL A 77 -3.82 -51.80 20.66
CA VAL A 77 -2.55 -52.21 20.07
C VAL A 77 -1.86 -51.04 19.37
N ALA A 78 -0.57 -51.19 19.09
CA ALA A 78 0.25 -50.15 18.46
C ALA A 78 -0.37 -49.60 17.17
N ALA A 79 -1.01 -50.46 16.35
CA ALA A 79 -1.67 -50.04 15.11
C ALA A 79 -2.91 -49.17 15.34
N ASP A 80 -3.65 -49.39 16.44
CA ASP A 80 -4.81 -48.57 16.80
C ASP A 80 -4.32 -47.16 17.21
N ILE A 81 -3.30 -47.11 18.06
CA ILE A 81 -2.70 -45.85 18.52
C ILE A 81 -2.08 -45.09 17.35
N GLU A 82 -1.37 -45.78 16.45
CA GLU A 82 -0.87 -45.17 15.23
C GLU A 82 -2.00 -44.55 14.42
N ALA A 83 -3.10 -45.28 14.20
CA ALA A 83 -4.25 -44.74 13.48
C ALA A 83 -4.89 -43.53 14.19
N LEU A 84 -4.94 -43.51 15.52
CA LEU A 84 -5.46 -42.40 16.33
C LEU A 84 -4.57 -41.15 16.25
N LEU A 85 -3.25 -41.35 16.26
CA LEU A 85 -2.29 -40.26 16.24
C LEU A 85 -1.96 -39.77 14.82
N ARG A 86 -2.21 -40.58 13.79
CA ARG A 86 -1.98 -40.27 12.37
C ARG A 86 -2.82 -39.06 11.96
N GLY A 87 -2.18 -37.90 11.86
CA GLY A 87 -2.80 -36.59 11.56
C GLY A 87 -2.72 -35.58 12.73
N ASN A 88 -2.52 -36.08 13.96
CA ASN A 88 -2.39 -35.29 15.18
C ASN A 88 -0.94 -35.17 15.65
N LEU A 89 0.03 -35.77 14.96
CA LEU A 89 1.45 -35.62 15.26
C LEU A 89 1.95 -34.20 14.93
N ALA A 90 2.81 -33.66 15.78
CA ALA A 90 3.51 -32.42 15.48
C ALA A 90 4.50 -32.64 14.33
N HIS A 91 4.62 -31.66 13.41
CA HIS A 91 5.36 -31.81 12.15
C HIS A 91 6.86 -32.08 12.34
N SER A 92 7.42 -31.73 13.49
CA SER A 92 8.83 -31.92 13.87
C SER A 92 9.07 -33.13 14.78
N ALA A 93 8.02 -33.85 15.18
CA ALA A 93 8.16 -34.95 16.11
C ALA A 93 8.69 -36.21 15.42
N ARG A 94 9.71 -36.84 16.01
CA ARG A 94 10.14 -38.19 15.66
C ARG A 94 8.92 -39.12 15.76
N VAL A 95 8.78 -40.06 14.81
CA VAL A 95 7.67 -41.03 14.82
C VAL A 95 7.64 -41.73 16.19
N PRO A 96 6.51 -41.71 16.91
CA PRO A 96 6.41 -42.35 18.22
C PRO A 96 6.68 -43.86 18.12
N ASP A 97 7.35 -44.44 19.12
CA ASP A 97 7.37 -45.90 19.27
C ASP A 97 5.98 -46.37 19.75
N TYR A 98 5.08 -46.61 18.80
CA TYR A 98 3.70 -47.01 19.09
C TYR A 98 3.60 -48.29 19.93
N LYS A 99 4.62 -49.17 19.93
CA LYS A 99 4.64 -50.35 20.81
C LYS A 99 4.92 -49.93 22.26
N ALA A 100 5.83 -49.00 22.48
CA ALA A 100 6.06 -48.42 23.81
C ALA A 100 4.81 -47.67 24.31
N VAL A 101 4.18 -46.86 23.46
CA VAL A 101 2.93 -46.15 23.78
C VAL A 101 1.81 -47.14 24.15
N ALA A 102 1.65 -48.24 23.39
CA ALA A 102 0.69 -49.29 23.70
C ALA A 102 0.98 -50.00 25.03
N ARG A 103 2.26 -50.26 25.35
CA ARG A 103 2.64 -50.87 26.63
C ARG A 103 2.28 -49.97 27.81
N LEU A 104 2.59 -48.67 27.74
CA LEU A 104 2.25 -47.70 28.79
C LEU A 104 0.73 -47.60 29.00
N HIS A 105 -0.04 -47.61 27.90
CA HIS A 105 -1.50 -47.60 27.98
C HIS A 105 -2.05 -48.85 28.66
N ASN A 106 -1.60 -50.04 28.22
CA ASN A 106 -2.08 -51.32 28.73
C ASN A 106 -1.61 -51.60 30.18
N SER A 107 -0.52 -50.97 30.64
CA SER A 107 -0.08 -51.04 32.04
C SER A 107 -0.83 -50.06 32.95
N GLY A 108 -1.67 -49.17 32.40
CA GLY A 108 -2.41 -48.17 33.16
C GLY A 108 -1.58 -46.94 33.57
N ASP A 109 -0.36 -46.77 33.05
CA ASP A 109 0.50 -45.61 33.33
C ASP A 109 0.07 -44.40 32.50
N THR A 110 -1.10 -43.87 32.85
CA THR A 110 -1.73 -42.78 32.09
C THR A 110 -0.97 -41.45 32.23
N GLU A 111 -0.21 -41.24 33.30
CA GLU A 111 0.54 -40.01 33.52
C GLU A 111 1.76 -39.93 32.60
N SER A 112 2.62 -40.95 32.61
CA SER A 112 3.78 -41.03 31.71
C SER A 112 3.34 -41.00 30.25
N LEU A 113 2.25 -41.71 29.93
CA LEU A 113 1.66 -41.70 28.59
C LEU A 113 1.15 -40.32 28.19
N THR A 114 0.48 -39.59 29.09
CA THR A 114 0.01 -38.23 28.80
C THR A 114 1.18 -37.30 28.49
N VAL A 115 2.25 -37.33 29.29
CA VAL A 115 3.47 -36.53 29.05
C VAL A 115 4.10 -36.87 27.70
N LEU A 116 4.20 -38.18 27.40
CA LEU A 116 4.73 -38.67 26.13
C LEU A 116 3.87 -38.23 24.93
N LEU A 117 2.54 -38.26 25.05
CA LEU A 117 1.64 -37.80 23.99
C LEU A 117 1.72 -36.30 23.78
N HIS A 118 1.95 -35.51 24.83
CA HIS A 118 2.12 -34.06 24.70
C HIS A 118 3.38 -33.68 23.91
N SER A 119 4.44 -34.49 23.96
CA SER A 119 5.66 -34.24 23.16
C SER A 119 5.54 -34.68 21.70
N TYR A 120 4.71 -35.68 21.40
CA TYR A 120 4.51 -36.17 20.03
C TYR A 120 3.37 -35.50 19.27
N THR A 121 2.36 -34.97 19.96
CA THR A 121 1.13 -34.49 19.32
C THR A 121 1.06 -32.96 19.25
N LYS A 122 0.39 -32.45 18.22
CA LYS A 122 0.11 -31.01 18.04
C LYS A 122 -0.52 -30.43 19.30
N PRO A 123 -0.13 -29.22 19.74
CA PRO A 123 -0.77 -28.52 20.85
C PRO A 123 -2.28 -28.48 20.64
N LEU A 124 -3.03 -28.43 21.75
CA LEU A 124 -4.48 -28.21 21.64
C LEU A 124 -4.71 -26.94 20.82
N PRO A 125 -5.72 -26.93 19.94
CA PRO A 125 -6.09 -25.71 19.26
C PRO A 125 -6.37 -24.62 20.31
N PRO A 126 -5.91 -23.39 20.07
CA PRO A 126 -6.01 -22.35 21.07
C PRO A 126 -7.49 -21.99 21.28
N VAL A 127 -7.84 -21.58 22.51
CA VAL A 127 -9.22 -21.15 22.86
C VAL A 127 -9.61 -19.87 22.12
N GLU A 128 -8.62 -19.07 21.76
CA GLU A 128 -8.75 -17.90 20.89
C GLU A 128 -7.53 -17.84 19.98
N VAL A 129 -7.70 -17.38 18.75
CA VAL A 129 -6.60 -17.10 17.83
C VAL A 129 -5.80 -15.91 18.38
N ASP A 130 -4.48 -16.08 18.55
CA ASP A 130 -3.58 -14.95 18.80
C ASP A 130 -3.55 -14.07 17.54
N MET A 131 -4.25 -12.94 17.61
CA MET A 131 -4.37 -11.99 16.51
C MET A 131 -3.00 -11.47 16.04
N GLU A 132 -2.07 -11.18 16.94
CA GLU A 132 -0.77 -10.61 16.56
C GLU A 132 0.06 -11.67 15.85
N GLU A 133 0.17 -12.87 16.43
CA GLU A 133 0.88 -13.99 15.82
C GLU A 133 0.30 -14.36 14.45
N TYR A 134 -1.03 -14.42 14.33
CA TYR A 134 -1.68 -14.71 13.06
C TYR A 134 -1.38 -13.64 12.01
N LEU A 135 -1.54 -12.34 12.35
CA LEU A 135 -1.28 -11.25 11.41
C LEU A 135 0.19 -11.21 10.99
N ARG A 136 1.11 -11.44 11.93
CA ARG A 136 2.55 -11.51 11.68
C ARG A 136 2.91 -12.65 10.71
N THR A 137 2.26 -13.79 10.86
CA THR A 137 2.47 -14.96 9.99
C THR A 137 1.95 -14.68 8.58
N ASN A 138 0.76 -14.10 8.46
CA ASN A 138 0.07 -13.98 7.17
C ASN A 138 0.34 -12.67 6.39
N LEU A 139 0.94 -11.65 7.01
CA LEU A 139 1.27 -10.36 6.37
C LEU A 139 2.77 -10.10 6.29
N ASN A 140 3.23 -9.29 5.33
CA ASN A 140 4.65 -8.95 5.15
C ASN A 140 5.25 -8.11 6.28
N ASN A 141 4.44 -7.39 7.05
CA ASN A 141 4.93 -6.57 8.15
C ASN A 141 5.04 -7.40 9.44
N VAL A 142 6.23 -7.89 9.75
CA VAL A 142 6.48 -8.73 10.93
C VAL A 142 6.78 -7.91 12.19
N SER A 143 7.35 -6.71 12.03
CA SER A 143 7.94 -5.94 13.13
C SER A 143 6.94 -5.09 13.90
N ASP A 144 5.92 -4.55 13.23
CA ASP A 144 5.02 -3.59 13.86
C ASP A 144 3.80 -4.25 14.48
N SER A 145 3.41 -3.81 15.67
CA SER A 145 2.22 -4.29 16.38
C SER A 145 0.93 -3.89 15.68
N ALA A 146 -0.09 -4.75 15.72
CA ALA A 146 -1.41 -4.42 15.21
C ALA A 146 -2.12 -3.24 15.90
N ASN A 147 -1.79 -2.96 17.17
CA ASN A 147 -2.39 -1.86 17.92
C ASN A 147 -1.70 -0.50 17.68
N MET A 148 -0.63 -0.47 16.89
CA MET A 148 0.13 0.75 16.63
C MET A 148 -0.78 1.84 16.04
N PRO A 149 -0.84 3.04 16.64
CA PRO A 149 -1.67 4.12 16.13
C PRO A 149 -1.22 4.54 14.74
N LEU A 150 -2.18 4.88 13.86
CA LEU A 150 -1.92 5.39 12.52
C LEU A 150 -2.47 6.79 12.38
N GLN A 151 -1.56 7.73 12.18
CA GLN A 151 -1.87 9.14 12.02
C GLN A 151 -2.59 9.37 10.69
N GLU A 152 -3.62 10.22 10.71
CA GLU A 152 -4.34 10.65 9.50
C GLU A 152 -4.98 9.50 8.69
N ARG A 153 -5.29 8.37 9.33
CA ARG A 153 -5.98 7.22 8.71
C ARG A 153 -7.41 7.00 9.19
N THR A 154 -7.91 7.84 10.08
CA THR A 154 -9.25 7.70 10.67
C THR A 154 -10.35 7.77 9.62
N GLN A 155 -10.23 8.63 8.61
CA GLN A 155 -11.22 8.75 7.55
C GLN A 155 -11.33 7.46 6.73
N GLN A 156 -10.21 6.90 6.29
CA GLN A 156 -10.16 5.63 5.54
C GLN A 156 -10.61 4.46 6.41
N LEU A 157 -10.27 4.44 7.71
CA LEU A 157 -10.77 3.43 8.65
C LEU A 157 -12.30 3.46 8.75
N ASN A 158 -12.88 4.65 8.88
CA ASN A 158 -14.33 4.83 8.97
C ASN A 158 -15.02 4.53 7.62
N ALA A 159 -14.40 4.90 6.50
CA ALA A 159 -14.89 4.54 5.18
C ALA A 159 -14.91 3.03 4.99
N LEU A 160 -13.83 2.33 5.37
CA LEU A 160 -13.75 0.88 5.31
C LEU A 160 -14.79 0.19 6.21
N ALA A 161 -14.95 0.67 7.44
CA ALA A 161 -15.93 0.11 8.36
C ALA A 161 -17.36 0.25 7.82
N ARG A 162 -17.71 1.41 7.23
CA ARG A 162 -19.01 1.63 6.57
C ARG A 162 -19.17 0.79 5.30
N ALA A 163 -18.13 0.65 4.49
CA ALA A 163 -18.18 -0.14 3.27
C ALA A 163 -18.41 -1.63 3.55
N LEU A 164 -17.91 -2.15 4.66
CA LEU A 164 -18.02 -3.56 5.04
C LEU A 164 -19.18 -3.87 5.99
N SER A 165 -19.95 -2.87 6.43
CA SER A 165 -21.07 -3.09 7.34
C SER A 165 -22.24 -3.75 6.60
N SER A 166 -22.79 -4.81 7.18
CA SER A 166 -23.99 -5.49 6.68
C SER A 166 -25.13 -4.48 6.52
N GLN A 167 -25.72 -4.41 5.33
CA GLN A 167 -26.91 -3.59 5.11
C GLN A 167 -28.16 -4.47 5.28
N PRO A 168 -29.01 -4.21 6.28
CA PRO A 168 -30.21 -5.00 6.49
C PRO A 168 -31.08 -5.02 5.23
N GLY A 169 -31.46 -6.22 4.78
CA GLY A 169 -32.27 -6.41 3.57
C GLY A 169 -31.51 -6.31 2.25
N SER A 170 -30.20 -6.04 2.27
CA SER A 170 -29.39 -6.13 1.05
C SER A 170 -28.97 -7.57 0.79
N GLU A 171 -29.29 -8.06 -0.41
CA GLU A 171 -28.75 -9.31 -0.94
C GLU A 171 -27.46 -9.08 -1.75
N THR A 172 -26.79 -7.93 -1.60
CA THR A 172 -25.50 -7.67 -2.24
C THR A 172 -24.32 -7.99 -1.31
N ARG A 173 -23.29 -8.60 -1.88
CA ARG A 173 -21.98 -8.75 -1.21
C ARG A 173 -21.29 -7.38 -1.11
N GLN A 174 -20.52 -7.17 -0.05
CA GLN A 174 -19.86 -5.88 0.20
C GLN A 174 -18.36 -5.99 -0.12
N ILE A 175 -17.88 -5.25 -1.11
CA ILE A 175 -16.47 -5.25 -1.50
C ILE A 175 -15.91 -3.86 -1.24
N ALA A 176 -14.90 -3.78 -0.38
CA ALA A 176 -14.10 -2.59 -0.21
C ALA A 176 -12.73 -2.78 -0.87
N PHE A 177 -12.20 -1.75 -1.50
CA PHE A 177 -10.83 -1.79 -2.01
C PHE A 177 -10.06 -0.50 -1.77
N SER A 178 -8.73 -0.61 -1.70
CA SER A 178 -7.82 0.52 -1.69
C SER A 178 -6.60 0.26 -2.57
N SER A 179 -6.43 1.09 -3.59
CA SER A 179 -5.21 1.13 -4.40
C SER A 179 -4.31 2.26 -3.92
N SER A 180 -3.18 1.91 -3.32
CA SER A 180 -2.22 2.89 -2.78
C SER A 180 -0.79 2.52 -3.16
N PRO A 181 0.10 3.47 -3.43
CA PRO A 181 1.48 3.17 -3.81
C PRO A 181 2.24 2.32 -2.78
N ARG A 182 3.30 1.67 -3.25
CA ARG A 182 4.18 0.85 -2.40
C ARG A 182 4.68 1.68 -1.24
N GLY A 183 4.52 1.16 -0.02
CA GLY A 183 5.02 1.78 1.22
C GLY A 183 4.13 2.86 1.85
N SER A 184 2.91 3.05 1.36
CA SER A 184 1.91 3.96 1.95
C SER A 184 1.36 3.54 3.33
N GLY A 185 1.76 2.35 3.82
CA GLY A 185 1.30 1.79 5.09
C GLY A 185 0.13 0.80 4.99
N LYS A 186 -0.23 0.32 3.79
CA LYS A 186 -1.36 -0.63 3.56
C LYS A 186 -1.42 -1.80 4.54
N THR A 187 -0.34 -2.56 4.64
CA THR A 187 -0.27 -3.74 5.51
C THR A 187 -0.50 -3.38 6.98
N GLN A 188 0.04 -2.25 7.42
CA GLN A 188 -0.17 -1.79 8.78
C GLN A 188 -1.59 -1.25 9.00
N PHE A 189 -2.17 -0.60 7.99
CA PHE A 189 -3.57 -0.19 8.01
C PHE A 189 -4.52 -1.38 8.14
N ILE A 190 -4.23 -2.52 7.48
CA ILE A 190 -4.97 -3.77 7.70
C ILE A 190 -4.89 -4.21 9.16
N LYS A 191 -3.67 -4.29 9.73
CA LYS A 191 -3.51 -4.72 11.13
C LYS A 191 -4.29 -3.82 12.08
N TRP A 192 -4.19 -2.51 11.89
CA TRP A 192 -4.88 -1.52 12.70
C TRP A 192 -6.40 -1.60 12.56
N PHE A 193 -6.91 -1.83 11.33
CA PHE A 193 -8.34 -2.06 11.10
C PHE A 193 -8.84 -3.32 11.81
N VAL A 194 -8.13 -4.45 11.68
CA VAL A 194 -8.47 -5.69 12.38
C VAL A 194 -8.49 -5.45 13.89
N PHE A 195 -7.44 -4.83 14.44
CA PHE A 195 -7.36 -4.49 15.86
C PHE A 195 -8.52 -3.59 16.33
N LYS A 196 -8.87 -2.55 15.56
CA LYS A 196 -9.87 -1.56 15.99
C LYS A 196 -11.32 -1.95 15.74
N LYS A 197 -11.59 -2.78 14.73
CA LYS A 197 -12.96 -3.04 14.24
C LYS A 197 -13.33 -4.52 14.18
N ARG A 198 -12.36 -5.43 14.18
CA ARG A 198 -12.60 -6.86 13.95
C ARG A 198 -11.78 -7.77 14.89
N ALA A 199 -11.38 -7.27 16.06
CA ALA A 199 -10.52 -8.01 16.98
C ALA A 199 -11.18 -9.30 17.49
N ASP A 200 -12.47 -9.23 17.88
CA ASP A 200 -13.20 -10.41 18.34
C ASP A 200 -13.44 -11.39 17.19
N GLY A 201 -13.89 -10.90 16.04
CA GLY A 201 -14.00 -11.71 14.82
C GLY A 201 -12.69 -12.45 14.51
N MET A 202 -11.54 -11.79 14.65
CA MET A 202 -10.24 -12.41 14.46
C MET A 202 -9.95 -13.52 15.49
N LYS A 203 -10.14 -13.23 16.78
CA LYS A 203 -9.92 -14.19 17.89
C LYS A 203 -10.75 -15.46 17.73
N PHE A 204 -11.94 -15.35 17.16
CA PHE A 204 -12.83 -16.48 16.93
C PHE A 204 -12.79 -17.02 15.50
N GLY A 205 -11.72 -16.69 14.75
CA GLY A 205 -11.45 -17.22 13.43
C GLY A 205 -12.43 -16.77 12.34
N ARG A 206 -13.22 -15.72 12.54
CA ARG A 206 -14.15 -15.11 11.57
C ARG A 206 -13.48 -14.17 10.57
N VAL A 207 -12.25 -13.78 10.84
CA VAL A 207 -11.47 -12.95 9.92
C VAL A 207 -10.34 -13.80 9.34
N LEU A 208 -10.25 -13.80 8.01
CA LEU A 208 -9.17 -14.41 7.26
C LEU A 208 -8.33 -13.29 6.64
N VAL A 209 -7.05 -13.26 6.95
CA VAL A 209 -6.11 -12.27 6.40
C VAL A 209 -5.04 -12.97 5.60
N LEU A 210 -4.78 -12.49 4.39
CA LEU A 210 -3.83 -13.11 3.48
C LEU A 210 -3.05 -12.07 2.68
N CYS A 211 -1.73 -12.18 2.67
CA CYS A 211 -0.88 -11.42 1.75
C CYS A 211 -0.57 -12.25 0.51
N CYS A 212 -0.99 -11.78 -0.67
CA CYS A 212 -0.84 -12.52 -1.92
C CYS A 212 0.64 -12.83 -2.23
N SER A 213 1.56 -11.91 -1.92
CA SER A 213 2.99 -12.14 -2.17
C SER A 213 3.63 -13.16 -1.22
N LYS A 214 3.12 -13.31 0.02
CA LYS A 214 3.58 -14.39 0.91
C LYS A 214 3.03 -15.74 0.46
N ALA A 215 1.81 -15.72 -0.08
CA ALA A 215 1.13 -16.92 -0.53
C ALA A 215 1.62 -17.41 -1.90
N GLU A 216 2.45 -16.67 -2.61
CA GLU A 216 3.09 -17.14 -3.85
C GLU A 216 4.00 -18.36 -3.61
N GLY A 217 4.58 -18.47 -2.42
CA GLY A 217 5.34 -19.66 -2.00
C GLY A 217 4.46 -20.83 -1.52
N THR A 218 3.17 -20.60 -1.24
CA THR A 218 2.24 -21.63 -0.80
C THR A 218 1.31 -22.00 -1.96
N SER A 219 1.22 -23.30 -2.26
CA SER A 219 0.70 -23.81 -3.54
C SER A 219 -0.67 -23.28 -4.02
N LEU A 220 -1.53 -22.69 -3.17
CA LEU A 220 -2.90 -22.36 -3.56
C LEU A 220 -3.03 -21.10 -4.43
N LEU A 221 -2.52 -19.95 -3.98
CA LEU A 221 -2.59 -18.70 -4.75
C LEU A 221 -1.65 -18.73 -5.95
N ALA A 222 -0.49 -19.37 -5.80
CA ALA A 222 0.41 -19.65 -6.90
C ALA A 222 -0.28 -20.46 -8.01
N ARG A 223 -1.13 -21.44 -7.65
CA ARG A 223 -1.92 -22.22 -8.63
C ARG A 223 -2.96 -21.38 -9.37
N ILE A 224 -3.57 -20.40 -8.68
CA ILE A 224 -4.51 -19.44 -9.28
C ILE A 224 -3.76 -18.53 -10.27
N ILE A 225 -2.65 -17.96 -9.83
CA ILE A 225 -1.83 -17.00 -10.58
C ILE A 225 -1.19 -17.66 -11.80
N HIS A 226 -0.63 -18.86 -11.65
CA HIS A 226 0.07 -19.55 -12.73
C HIS A 226 -0.82 -20.41 -13.65
N GLY A 227 -2.14 -20.43 -13.43
CA GLY A 227 -3.07 -21.17 -14.28
C GLY A 227 -2.79 -22.68 -14.36
N THR A 228 -2.08 -23.26 -13.40
CA THR A 228 -1.65 -24.67 -13.42
C THR A 228 -2.79 -25.65 -13.13
N VAL A 229 -4.02 -25.16 -12.93
CA VAL A 229 -5.23 -25.98 -12.76
C VAL A 229 -6.00 -26.02 -14.09
N MET A 230 -6.03 -27.20 -14.72
CA MET A 230 -6.50 -27.43 -16.09
C MET A 230 -8.02 -27.33 -16.35
N THR A 231 -8.84 -26.84 -15.40
CA THR A 231 -10.30 -26.68 -15.61
C THR A 231 -10.71 -25.22 -15.41
N ALA A 232 -10.98 -24.54 -16.53
CA ALA A 232 -10.97 -23.08 -16.66
C ALA A 232 -12.18 -22.30 -16.08
N ALA A 233 -13.26 -22.97 -15.64
CA ALA A 233 -14.49 -22.30 -15.22
C ALA A 233 -14.69 -22.22 -13.69
N ASP A 234 -14.12 -23.15 -12.91
CA ASP A 234 -14.33 -23.26 -11.45
C ASP A 234 -13.10 -22.85 -10.63
N SER A 235 -12.10 -22.23 -11.25
CA SER A 235 -10.78 -22.04 -10.62
C SER A 235 -10.82 -21.07 -9.43
N THR A 236 -11.59 -19.98 -9.51
CA THR A 236 -11.70 -18.97 -8.44
C THR A 236 -12.61 -19.42 -7.30
N ASP A 237 -13.74 -20.06 -7.62
CA ASP A 237 -14.65 -20.64 -6.62
C ASP A 237 -13.93 -21.72 -5.81
N HIS A 238 -13.28 -22.67 -6.50
CA HIS A 238 -12.51 -23.73 -5.85
C HIS A 238 -11.38 -23.15 -5.00
N ALA A 239 -10.66 -22.14 -5.51
CA ALA A 239 -9.63 -21.47 -4.76
C ALA A 239 -10.14 -20.80 -3.48
N LEU A 240 -11.28 -20.10 -3.55
CA LEU A 240 -11.91 -19.48 -2.40
C LEU A 240 -12.34 -20.55 -1.38
N CYS A 241 -12.93 -21.64 -1.84
CA CYS A 241 -13.31 -22.78 -0.99
C CYS A 241 -12.10 -23.37 -0.25
N GLU A 242 -11.01 -23.63 -0.96
CA GLU A 242 -9.77 -24.16 -0.40
C GLU A 242 -9.11 -23.16 0.57
N LEU A 243 -9.15 -21.87 0.25
CA LEU A 243 -8.64 -20.82 1.13
C LEU A 243 -9.39 -20.83 2.47
N ILE A 244 -10.72 -20.89 2.42
CA ILE A 244 -11.56 -20.96 3.61
C ILE A 244 -11.33 -22.27 4.36
N ARG A 245 -11.25 -23.40 3.65
CA ARG A 245 -11.00 -24.73 4.25
C ARG A 245 -9.69 -24.73 5.04
N ASN A 246 -8.61 -24.26 4.43
CA ASN A 246 -7.29 -24.19 5.06
C ASN A 246 -7.29 -23.23 6.25
N HIS A 247 -7.99 -22.10 6.17
CA HIS A 247 -8.14 -21.18 7.29
C HIS A 247 -8.88 -21.83 8.47
N VAL A 248 -10.04 -22.45 8.21
CA VAL A 248 -10.82 -23.14 9.26
C VAL A 248 -10.00 -24.26 9.91
N GLU A 249 -9.29 -25.06 9.10
CA GLU A 249 -8.37 -26.08 9.62
C GLU A 249 -7.28 -25.47 10.50
N SER A 250 -6.66 -24.37 10.05
CA SER A 250 -5.59 -23.69 10.77
C SER A 250 -6.05 -23.10 12.10
N VAL A 251 -7.22 -22.46 12.17
CA VAL A 251 -7.68 -21.80 13.40
C VAL A 251 -8.35 -22.75 14.37
N THR A 252 -8.96 -23.84 13.89
CA THR A 252 -9.59 -24.85 14.76
C THR A 252 -8.69 -26.03 15.09
N GLY A 253 -7.55 -26.17 14.39
CA GLY A 253 -6.64 -27.31 14.46
C GLY A 253 -7.27 -28.65 14.06
N LYS A 254 -8.46 -28.63 13.43
CA LYS A 254 -9.21 -29.84 13.05
C LYS A 254 -9.20 -30.03 11.55
N PRO A 255 -8.86 -31.23 11.05
CA PRO A 255 -8.97 -31.56 9.63
C PRO A 255 -10.39 -31.29 9.11
N GLN A 256 -10.47 -30.70 7.93
CA GLN A 256 -11.72 -30.31 7.30
C GLN A 256 -12.09 -31.26 6.16
N ASP A 257 -13.34 -31.72 6.10
CA ASP A 257 -13.83 -32.54 4.99
C ASP A 257 -14.07 -31.67 3.75
N GLU A 258 -13.28 -31.90 2.69
CA GLU A 258 -13.34 -31.19 1.41
C GLU A 258 -14.76 -31.09 0.83
N ARG A 259 -15.62 -32.09 1.05
CA ARG A 259 -16.99 -32.10 0.50
C ARG A 259 -17.85 -30.95 1.01
N ASN A 260 -17.57 -30.47 2.22
CA ASN A 260 -18.26 -29.32 2.82
C ASN A 260 -17.85 -27.98 2.19
N TYR A 261 -16.77 -27.98 1.41
CA TYR A 261 -16.19 -26.81 0.74
C TYR A 261 -16.29 -26.98 -0.78
N SER A 262 -17.38 -27.58 -1.28
CA SER A 262 -17.57 -27.85 -2.71
C SER A 262 -17.96 -26.61 -3.53
N ASN A 263 -18.47 -25.55 -2.88
CA ASN A 263 -18.77 -24.26 -3.50
C ASN A 263 -18.68 -23.12 -2.47
N PRO A 264 -18.60 -21.85 -2.89
CA PRO A 264 -18.40 -20.74 -1.96
C PRO A 264 -19.47 -20.65 -0.87
N HIS A 265 -20.75 -20.87 -1.20
CA HIS A 265 -21.84 -20.82 -0.22
C HIS A 265 -21.67 -21.88 0.86
N SER A 266 -21.39 -23.13 0.48
CA SER A 266 -21.17 -24.21 1.43
C SER A 266 -19.90 -24.01 2.27
N ALA A 267 -18.85 -23.43 1.67
CA ALA A 267 -17.61 -23.10 2.34
C ALA A 267 -17.81 -22.04 3.44
N TYR A 268 -18.50 -20.94 3.15
CA TYR A 268 -18.84 -19.92 4.15
C TYR A 268 -19.76 -20.48 5.25
N ALA A 269 -20.79 -21.24 4.89
CA ALA A 269 -21.67 -21.88 5.87
C ALA A 269 -20.90 -22.83 6.81
N THR A 270 -19.95 -23.60 6.25
CA THR A 270 -19.10 -24.50 7.02
C THR A 270 -18.12 -23.73 7.90
N TRP A 271 -17.50 -22.66 7.38
CA TRP A 271 -16.65 -21.77 8.16
C TRP A 271 -17.39 -21.22 9.38
N ILE A 272 -18.60 -20.72 9.19
CA ILE A 272 -19.45 -20.21 10.26
C ILE A 272 -19.74 -21.31 11.29
N ARG A 273 -20.17 -22.49 10.83
CA ARG A 273 -20.55 -23.60 11.70
C ARG A 273 -19.38 -24.10 12.54
N GLU A 274 -18.24 -24.36 11.91
CA GLU A 274 -17.10 -24.97 12.58
C GLU A 274 -16.43 -24.01 13.56
N THR A 275 -16.30 -22.72 13.22
CA THR A 275 -15.76 -21.73 14.16
C THR A 275 -16.71 -21.46 15.32
N SER A 276 -18.03 -21.34 15.09
CA SER A 276 -19.00 -21.26 16.19
C SER A 276 -18.93 -22.47 17.12
N ARG A 277 -18.86 -23.68 16.56
CA ARG A 277 -18.76 -24.91 17.35
C ARG A 277 -17.46 -24.98 18.15
N HIS A 278 -16.35 -24.60 17.55
CA HIS A 278 -15.04 -24.70 18.18
C HIS A 278 -14.87 -23.66 19.30
N PHE A 279 -15.17 -22.40 18.99
CA PHE A 279 -14.95 -21.26 19.88
C PHE A 279 -16.16 -20.92 20.78
N ARG A 280 -17.29 -21.61 20.59
CA ARG A 280 -18.56 -21.39 21.34
C ARG A 280 -19.06 -19.94 21.24
N ILE A 281 -19.06 -19.41 20.02
CA ILE A 281 -19.45 -18.03 19.72
C ILE A 281 -20.94 -17.80 20.07
N PRO A 282 -21.28 -16.80 20.90
CA PRO A 282 -22.67 -16.43 21.17
C PRO A 282 -23.36 -15.77 19.97
N ASP A 283 -24.65 -16.05 19.77
CA ASP A 283 -25.43 -15.56 18.61
C ASP A 283 -25.58 -14.03 18.56
N HIS A 284 -25.44 -13.33 19.69
CA HIS A 284 -25.63 -11.88 19.80
C HIS A 284 -24.33 -11.07 19.73
N MET A 285 -23.18 -11.72 19.46
CA MET A 285 -21.91 -11.01 19.41
C MET A 285 -21.78 -10.25 18.08
N GLU A 286 -21.60 -8.93 18.17
CA GLU A 286 -21.44 -8.06 17.02
C GLU A 286 -20.12 -8.32 16.27
N ASN A 287 -20.05 -7.90 15.00
CA ASN A 287 -18.85 -7.97 14.15
C ASN A 287 -18.32 -9.40 13.88
N MET A 288 -19.18 -10.40 14.02
CA MET A 288 -18.87 -11.83 13.83
C MET A 288 -19.11 -12.34 12.41
N GLU A 289 -19.51 -11.46 11.49
CA GLU A 289 -19.65 -11.85 10.09
C GLU A 289 -18.29 -12.26 9.50
N PRO A 290 -18.24 -13.36 8.73
CA PRO A 290 -17.03 -13.75 8.03
C PRO A 290 -16.50 -12.62 7.13
N LEU A 291 -15.21 -12.31 7.27
CA LEU A 291 -14.53 -11.29 6.48
C LEU A 291 -13.21 -11.84 5.94
N ILE A 292 -13.00 -11.67 4.64
CA ILE A 292 -11.71 -11.92 4.00
C ILE A 292 -11.01 -10.58 3.75
N ILE A 293 -9.71 -10.51 4.10
CA ILE A 293 -8.85 -9.36 3.84
C ILE A 293 -7.64 -9.82 3.03
N LEU A 294 -7.47 -9.24 1.85
CA LEU A 294 -6.37 -9.55 0.93
C LEU A 294 -5.41 -8.35 0.82
N ASP A 295 -4.11 -8.60 1.03
CA ASP A 295 -3.02 -7.63 0.85
C ASP A 295 -2.20 -7.97 -0.41
N THR A 296 -1.54 -6.96 -0.99
CA THR A 296 -0.72 -7.07 -2.21
C THR A 296 -1.50 -7.66 -3.41
N CYS A 297 -2.75 -7.22 -3.58
CA CYS A 297 -3.67 -7.76 -4.59
C CYS A 297 -3.33 -7.36 -6.04
N GLU A 298 -2.34 -6.50 -6.26
CA GLU A 298 -1.83 -6.22 -7.61
C GLU A 298 -1.42 -7.48 -8.37
N LEU A 299 -0.98 -8.53 -7.66
CA LEU A 299 -0.66 -9.82 -8.26
C LEU A 299 -1.90 -10.44 -8.91
N LEU A 300 -3.07 -10.36 -8.29
CA LEU A 300 -4.31 -10.90 -8.85
C LEU A 300 -4.92 -9.97 -9.92
N ALA A 301 -4.75 -8.67 -9.78
CA ALA A 301 -5.26 -7.68 -10.73
C ALA A 301 -4.49 -7.65 -12.06
N GLN A 302 -3.25 -8.16 -12.09
CA GLN A 302 -2.41 -8.21 -13.29
C GLN A 302 -2.69 -9.41 -14.21
N HIS A 303 -3.46 -10.39 -13.73
CA HIS A 303 -3.78 -11.59 -14.51
C HIS A 303 -5.23 -11.56 -14.95
N ASP A 304 -5.45 -11.77 -16.24
CA ASP A 304 -6.76 -11.92 -16.83
C ASP A 304 -7.35 -13.31 -16.49
N HIS A 305 -8.63 -13.33 -16.20
CA HIS A 305 -9.41 -14.53 -16.02
C HIS A 305 -9.77 -15.13 -17.38
N HIS A 306 -9.46 -16.41 -17.58
CA HIS A 306 -9.59 -17.07 -18.88
C HIS A 306 -11.03 -17.18 -19.40
N SER A 307 -12.02 -17.27 -18.51
CA SER A 307 -13.41 -17.61 -18.88
C SER A 307 -14.43 -16.49 -18.62
N PHE A 308 -14.10 -15.49 -17.80
CA PHE A 308 -15.02 -14.41 -17.46
C PHE A 308 -14.67 -13.21 -18.30
N VAL A 309 -15.60 -12.74 -19.11
CA VAL A 309 -15.42 -11.58 -20.00
C VAL A 309 -16.48 -10.53 -19.71
N HIS A 310 -16.09 -9.26 -19.68
CA HIS A 310 -17.03 -8.16 -19.54
C HIS A 310 -17.96 -8.12 -20.75
N ASN A 311 -19.27 -8.24 -20.51
CA ASN A 311 -20.28 -8.23 -21.56
C ASN A 311 -20.63 -6.78 -21.92
N VAL A 312 -19.71 -6.09 -22.58
CA VAL A 312 -19.93 -4.70 -23.02
C VAL A 312 -19.69 -4.67 -24.51
N THR A 313 -20.78 -4.81 -25.26
CA THR A 313 -21.10 -4.53 -26.68
C THR A 313 -20.05 -4.02 -27.71
N THR A 314 -18.81 -3.65 -27.36
CA THR A 314 -17.79 -3.08 -28.27
C THR A 314 -16.34 -3.48 -28.00
N GLY A 315 -16.05 -4.36 -27.03
CA GLY A 315 -14.67 -4.84 -26.79
C GLY A 315 -14.59 -5.83 -25.64
N GLN A 316 -14.30 -7.09 -25.95
CA GLN A 316 -14.17 -8.18 -24.97
C GLN A 316 -12.93 -7.97 -24.10
N LYS A 317 -13.07 -7.25 -22.98
CA LYS A 317 -12.04 -7.22 -21.94
C LYS A 317 -12.32 -8.38 -20.96
N PRO A 318 -11.38 -9.31 -20.72
CA PRO A 318 -11.53 -10.30 -19.67
C PRO A 318 -11.59 -9.64 -18.29
N PHE A 319 -12.31 -10.25 -17.35
CA PHE A 319 -12.20 -9.89 -15.94
C PHE A 319 -10.79 -10.20 -15.47
N THR A 320 -10.28 -9.46 -14.50
CA THR A 320 -9.06 -9.85 -13.78
C THR A 320 -9.35 -11.00 -12.81
N MET A 321 -8.32 -11.75 -12.40
CA MET A 321 -8.46 -12.79 -11.38
C MET A 321 -8.94 -12.20 -10.04
N LEU A 322 -8.58 -10.96 -9.72
CA LEU A 322 -9.07 -10.24 -8.55
C LEU A 322 -10.59 -10.02 -8.63
N GLU A 323 -11.10 -9.53 -9.75
CA GLU A 323 -12.53 -9.28 -9.94
C GLU A 323 -13.34 -10.59 -9.95
N ALA A 324 -12.82 -11.65 -10.56
CA ALA A 324 -13.44 -12.97 -10.54
C ALA A 324 -13.51 -13.54 -9.11
N LEU A 325 -12.45 -13.39 -8.31
CA LEU A 325 -12.45 -13.77 -6.88
C LEU A 325 -13.47 -12.95 -6.08
N CYS A 326 -13.57 -11.64 -6.33
CA CYS A 326 -14.58 -10.77 -5.74
C CYS A 326 -16.01 -11.26 -6.03
N LEU A 327 -16.29 -11.72 -7.25
CA LEU A 327 -17.58 -12.29 -7.64
C LEU A 327 -17.85 -13.67 -7.02
N SER A 328 -16.80 -14.41 -6.66
CA SER A 328 -16.90 -15.74 -6.03
C SER A 328 -17.39 -15.64 -4.57
N VAL A 329 -17.20 -14.50 -3.89
CA VAL A 329 -17.66 -14.28 -2.52
C VAL A 329 -19.20 -14.27 -2.49
N PRO A 330 -19.87 -15.14 -1.71
CA PRO A 330 -21.32 -15.16 -1.66
C PRO A 330 -21.87 -13.96 -0.91
N SER A 331 -23.07 -13.52 -1.28
CA SER A 331 -23.82 -12.53 -0.52
C SER A 331 -24.34 -13.12 0.80
N PRO A 332 -24.42 -12.35 1.90
CA PRO A 332 -24.11 -10.91 2.04
C PRO A 332 -22.68 -10.65 2.55
N TYR A 333 -21.75 -11.59 2.38
CA TYR A 333 -20.44 -11.52 3.01
C TYR A 333 -19.54 -10.45 2.38
N SER A 334 -18.52 -10.07 3.15
CA SER A 334 -17.69 -8.93 2.83
C SER A 334 -16.26 -9.33 2.48
N LEU A 335 -15.62 -8.54 1.61
CA LEU A 335 -14.23 -8.69 1.18
C LEU A 335 -13.55 -7.32 1.21
N PHE A 336 -12.36 -7.24 1.81
CA PHE A 336 -11.49 -6.07 1.70
C PHE A 336 -10.23 -6.42 0.93
N VAL A 337 -9.92 -5.67 -0.12
CA VAL A 337 -8.71 -5.86 -0.92
C VAL A 337 -7.84 -4.62 -0.92
N THR A 338 -6.53 -4.80 -0.83
CA THR A 338 -5.58 -3.69 -0.96
C THR A 338 -4.33 -4.09 -1.71
N GLY A 339 -3.74 -3.12 -2.41
CA GLY A 339 -2.56 -3.32 -3.24
C GLY A 339 -2.07 -2.03 -3.88
N CYS A 340 -0.98 -2.12 -4.64
CA CYS A 340 -0.49 -1.00 -5.44
C CYS A 340 -1.35 -0.74 -6.69
N ASN A 341 -1.94 -1.80 -7.23
CA ASN A 341 -2.86 -1.79 -8.36
C ASN A 341 -4.04 -2.75 -8.08
N ALA A 342 -4.72 -2.58 -6.96
CA ALA A 342 -5.89 -3.39 -6.60
C ALA A 342 -7.19 -2.74 -7.10
N ARG A 343 -7.18 -2.27 -8.36
CA ARG A 343 -8.34 -1.61 -8.97
C ARG A 343 -9.37 -2.67 -9.35
N ILE A 344 -10.64 -2.38 -9.09
CA ILE A 344 -11.81 -3.18 -9.48
C ILE A 344 -12.66 -2.29 -10.37
N ASP A 345 -13.00 -2.76 -11.56
CA ASP A 345 -13.83 -1.99 -12.50
C ASP A 345 -15.29 -1.95 -12.02
N THR A 346 -15.71 -0.80 -11.52
CA THR A 346 -17.07 -0.55 -11.06
C THR A 346 -18.04 -0.18 -12.18
N CYS A 347 -17.57 0.05 -13.40
CA CYS A 347 -18.41 0.39 -14.54
C CYS A 347 -19.14 -0.83 -15.13
N ASN A 348 -18.81 -2.04 -14.67
CA ASN A 348 -19.46 -3.26 -15.13
C ASN A 348 -20.84 -3.47 -14.48
N SER A 349 -21.88 -3.46 -15.31
CA SER A 349 -23.26 -3.71 -14.88
C SER A 349 -23.46 -5.02 -14.12
N LEU A 350 -22.70 -6.08 -14.44
CA LEU A 350 -22.76 -7.36 -13.72
C LEU A 350 -22.30 -7.20 -12.27
N VAL A 351 -21.15 -6.56 -12.06
CA VAL A 351 -20.56 -6.38 -10.73
C VAL A 351 -21.49 -5.50 -9.89
N SER A 352 -21.98 -4.39 -10.44
CA SER A 352 -22.90 -3.49 -9.74
C SER A 352 -24.25 -4.14 -9.40
N ALA A 353 -24.71 -5.11 -10.19
CA ALA A 353 -25.98 -5.81 -9.92
C ALA A 353 -25.89 -6.77 -8.74
N VAL A 354 -24.70 -7.31 -8.44
CA VAL A 354 -24.53 -8.39 -7.44
C VAL A 354 -23.66 -8.00 -6.26
N ALA A 355 -22.96 -6.86 -6.34
CA ALA A 355 -22.03 -6.39 -5.32
C ALA A 355 -22.05 -4.88 -5.17
N THR A 356 -21.93 -4.43 -3.92
CA THR A 356 -21.61 -3.04 -3.60
C THR A 356 -20.09 -2.91 -3.53
N VAL A 357 -19.49 -2.28 -4.53
CA VAL A 357 -18.03 -2.06 -4.58
C VAL A 357 -17.72 -0.63 -4.17
N THR A 358 -16.91 -0.47 -3.12
CA THR A 358 -16.53 0.84 -2.56
C THR A 358 -15.02 1.01 -2.60
N ASP A 359 -14.55 2.04 -3.31
CA ASP A 359 -13.16 2.51 -3.18
C ASP A 359 -13.06 3.35 -1.89
N ILE A 360 -12.24 2.93 -0.94
CA ILE A 360 -12.00 3.70 0.29
C ILE A 360 -10.96 4.82 0.09
N GLY A 361 -10.44 4.96 -1.12
CA GLY A 361 -9.43 5.91 -1.53
C GLY A 361 -7.99 5.44 -1.25
N PRO A 362 -7.00 6.17 -1.77
CA PRO A 362 -5.60 5.90 -1.48
C PRO A 362 -5.23 6.32 -0.05
N LEU A 363 -4.25 5.61 0.51
CA LEU A 363 -3.53 6.01 1.72
C LEU A 363 -2.48 7.04 1.34
N LEU A 364 -2.87 8.32 1.31
CA LEU A 364 -1.98 9.44 0.94
C LEU A 364 -0.78 9.55 1.89
N PRO A 365 0.36 10.11 1.47
CA PRO A 365 1.45 10.42 2.39
C PRO A 365 0.97 11.25 3.59
N LEU A 366 1.65 11.12 4.73
CA LEU A 366 1.30 11.86 5.95
C LEU A 366 1.61 13.35 5.75
N SER A 367 0.81 14.22 6.36
CA SER A 367 1.19 15.61 6.51
C SER A 367 2.47 15.74 7.34
N GLU A 368 3.03 16.94 7.42
CA GLU A 368 4.16 17.23 8.30
C GLU A 368 3.82 16.90 9.77
N VAL A 369 2.65 17.34 10.23
CA VAL A 369 2.16 17.06 11.60
C VAL A 369 1.95 15.56 11.80
N GLY A 370 1.36 14.88 10.82
CA GLY A 370 1.17 13.43 10.85
C GLY A 370 2.50 12.66 10.88
N SER A 371 3.51 13.13 10.15
CA SER A 371 4.85 12.54 10.10
C SER A 371 5.55 12.65 11.46
N SER A 372 5.52 13.83 12.08
CA SER A 372 6.07 14.06 13.41
C SER A 372 5.38 13.20 14.47
N LYS A 373 4.05 13.15 14.46
CA LYS A 373 3.28 12.29 15.38
C LYS A 373 3.56 10.80 15.16
N ALA A 374 3.75 10.36 13.93
CA ALA A 374 4.10 8.96 13.66
C ALA A 374 5.48 8.59 14.26
N LEU A 375 6.46 9.48 14.13
CA LEU A 375 7.79 9.31 14.73
C LEU A 375 7.70 9.19 16.25
N GLU A 376 6.95 10.08 16.89
CA GLU A 376 6.86 10.17 18.35
C GLU A 376 5.92 9.12 18.96
N GLU A 377 4.67 9.05 18.50
CA GLU A 377 3.62 8.25 19.13
C GLU A 377 3.64 6.79 18.68
N SER A 378 3.87 6.54 17.38
CA SER A 378 3.77 5.18 16.82
C SER A 378 5.07 4.41 16.94
N TRP A 379 6.19 5.10 16.80
CA TRP A 379 7.52 4.46 16.85
C TRP A 379 8.31 4.79 18.10
N GLY A 380 7.80 5.66 18.98
CA GLY A 380 8.41 5.97 20.27
C GLY A 380 9.73 6.72 20.16
N VAL A 381 9.98 7.41 19.05
CA VAL A 381 11.25 8.09 18.79
C VAL A 381 11.12 9.57 19.11
N LYS A 382 11.99 10.06 20.01
CA LYS A 382 12.15 11.49 20.24
C LYS A 382 13.00 12.07 19.13
N VAL A 383 12.40 12.89 18.27
CA VAL A 383 13.08 13.56 17.17
C VAL A 383 13.00 15.07 17.41
N SER A 384 14.07 15.80 17.12
CA SER A 384 14.01 17.27 17.18
C SER A 384 13.00 17.77 16.11
N PRO A 385 12.29 18.89 16.34
CA PRO A 385 11.38 19.44 15.33
C PRO A 385 12.04 19.68 13.98
N ASN A 386 13.30 20.16 13.98
CA ASN A 386 14.09 20.40 12.75
C ASN A 386 14.34 19.09 11.99
N THR A 387 14.75 18.03 12.68
CA THR A 387 15.01 16.73 12.06
C THR A 387 13.73 16.09 11.55
N ALA A 388 12.63 16.14 12.32
CA ALA A 388 11.33 15.60 11.91
C ALA A 388 10.82 16.30 10.64
N HIS A 389 10.99 17.62 10.58
CA HIS A 389 10.65 18.44 9.42
C HIS A 389 11.53 18.11 8.20
N ALA A 390 12.86 18.04 8.36
CA ALA A 390 13.76 17.65 7.27
C ALA A 390 13.42 16.25 6.73
N LEU A 391 13.15 15.30 7.62
CA LEU A 391 12.68 13.96 7.26
C LEU A 391 11.36 14.00 6.49
N HIS A 392 10.39 14.82 6.93
CA HIS A 392 9.14 14.97 6.21
C HIS A 392 9.39 15.45 4.77
N HIS A 393 10.22 16.46 4.55
CA HIS A 393 10.50 16.96 3.19
C HIS A 393 11.26 15.97 2.31
N LEU A 394 12.22 15.24 2.88
CA LEU A 394 12.98 14.20 2.17
C LEU A 394 12.13 13.00 1.78
N THR A 395 11.18 12.64 2.63
CA THR A 395 10.31 11.48 2.44
C THR A 395 8.94 11.82 1.88
N GLN A 396 8.59 13.11 1.80
CA GLN A 396 7.24 13.63 1.53
C GLN A 396 6.17 12.96 2.40
N GLY A 397 6.49 12.70 3.67
CA GLY A 397 5.58 12.04 4.62
C GLY A 397 5.27 10.58 4.33
N HIS A 398 6.05 9.93 3.47
CA HIS A 398 5.78 8.56 3.06
C HIS A 398 6.14 7.55 4.17
N PRO A 399 5.16 6.79 4.75
CA PRO A 399 5.38 6.03 5.99
C PRO A 399 6.54 5.04 5.95
N ARG A 400 6.69 4.30 4.84
CA ARG A 400 7.81 3.37 4.67
C ARG A 400 9.18 4.06 4.70
N MET A 401 9.29 5.26 4.14
CA MET A 401 10.56 6.00 4.12
C MET A 401 10.86 6.61 5.49
N LEU A 402 9.84 7.12 6.19
CA LEU A 402 9.97 7.54 7.58
C LEU A 402 10.40 6.37 8.49
N ARG A 403 9.85 5.17 8.28
CA ARG A 403 10.25 3.96 9.01
C ARG A 403 11.67 3.50 8.66
N ALA A 404 12.08 3.60 7.40
CA ALA A 404 13.45 3.31 6.98
C ALA A 404 14.45 4.26 7.67
N ALA A 405 14.10 5.54 7.72
CA ALA A 405 14.80 6.57 8.48
C ALA A 405 14.99 6.16 9.95
N GLN A 406 13.94 5.67 10.60
CA GLN A 406 14.02 5.21 11.99
C GLN A 406 14.83 3.91 12.15
N SER A 407 14.81 3.02 11.16
CA SER A 407 15.54 1.74 11.21
C SER A 407 17.06 1.90 11.08
N CYS A 408 17.52 2.87 10.27
CA CYS A 408 18.94 3.23 10.17
C CYS A 408 19.51 3.68 11.52
N ASP A 409 18.68 4.30 12.36
CA ASP A 409 19.06 4.77 13.69
C ASP A 409 19.30 3.60 14.68
N ALA A 410 18.34 2.66 14.72
CA ALA A 410 18.34 1.56 15.70
C ALA A 410 19.58 0.64 15.61
N THR A 411 20.16 0.45 14.42
CA THR A 411 21.32 -0.45 14.24
C THR A 411 22.60 0.00 14.94
N LYS A 412 22.69 1.25 15.40
CA LYS A 412 23.93 1.82 15.96
C LYS A 412 23.91 2.03 17.47
N GLY A 413 22.82 1.70 18.16
CA GLY A 413 22.71 1.87 19.63
C GLY A 413 22.87 3.31 20.12
N LYS A 414 22.92 4.28 19.20
CA LYS A 414 22.98 5.73 19.43
C LYS A 414 21.87 6.32 18.61
N THR A 415 21.02 7.14 19.21
CA THR A 415 19.98 7.92 18.53
C THR A 415 20.64 8.94 17.59
N CYS A 416 20.97 8.55 16.37
CA CYS A 416 21.38 9.40 15.24
C CYS A 416 20.37 10.53 15.01
N LEU A 417 19.08 10.32 15.28
CA LEU A 417 18.08 11.40 15.26
C LEU A 417 18.28 12.46 16.37
N ALA A 418 19.15 12.17 17.33
CA ALA A 418 19.60 13.09 18.39
C ALA A 418 21.12 13.39 18.33
N SER A 419 21.84 12.95 17.29
CA SER A 419 23.31 13.06 17.17
C SER A 419 23.72 13.85 15.91
N PRO A 420 24.83 14.63 15.92
CA PRO A 420 25.10 15.66 14.91
C PRO A 420 25.55 15.20 13.50
N SER A 421 25.64 13.90 13.18
CA SER A 421 26.13 13.47 11.85
C SER A 421 24.99 13.21 10.84
N LEU A 422 24.12 14.20 10.65
CA LEU A 422 22.99 14.14 9.70
C LEU A 422 23.42 13.73 8.27
N PRO A 423 24.57 14.15 7.71
CA PRO A 423 25.00 13.74 6.38
C PRO A 423 25.19 12.23 6.20
N HIS A 424 25.81 11.56 7.18
CA HIS A 424 26.03 10.11 7.13
C HIS A 424 24.70 9.35 7.18
N TYR A 425 23.78 9.82 8.02
CA TYR A 425 22.43 9.29 8.12
C TYR A 425 21.64 9.41 6.80
N LEU A 426 21.76 10.54 6.08
CA LEU A 426 21.12 10.70 4.78
C LEU A 426 21.65 9.73 3.72
N LEU A 427 22.96 9.44 3.75
CA LEU A 427 23.53 8.44 2.86
C LEU A 427 22.93 7.05 3.11
N GLU A 428 22.79 6.66 4.38
CA GLU A 428 22.16 5.39 4.75
C GLU A 428 20.68 5.33 4.36
N LEU A 429 19.95 6.42 4.59
CA LEU A 429 18.56 6.53 4.18
C LEU A 429 18.41 6.47 2.66
N ARG A 430 19.34 7.06 1.90
CA ARG A 430 19.38 7.00 0.44
C ARG A 430 19.60 5.56 -0.04
N GLU A 431 20.53 4.83 0.56
CA GLU A 431 20.76 3.41 0.21
C GLU A 431 19.56 2.53 0.60
N ALA A 432 18.94 2.79 1.76
CA ALA A 432 17.71 2.11 2.14
C ALA A 432 16.56 2.41 1.17
N ALA A 433 16.42 3.65 0.71
CA ALA A 433 15.44 4.04 -0.30
C ALA A 433 15.74 3.35 -1.64
N ARG A 434 17.00 3.27 -2.05
CA ARG A 434 17.46 2.56 -3.27
C ARG A 434 17.06 1.10 -3.26
N ALA A 435 17.30 0.41 -2.14
CA ALA A 435 16.97 -1.00 -1.99
C ALA A 435 15.45 -1.24 -2.05
N GLN A 436 14.65 -0.30 -1.55
CA GLN A 436 13.20 -0.43 -1.48
C GLN A 436 12.47 -0.01 -2.77
N TYR A 437 13.10 0.85 -3.58
CA TYR A 437 12.58 1.33 -4.87
C TYR A 437 13.65 1.15 -5.97
N PRO A 438 13.90 -0.09 -6.42
CA PRO A 438 14.91 -0.39 -7.42
C PRO A 438 14.41 -0.02 -8.82
N PHE A 439 14.40 1.27 -9.15
CA PHE A 439 14.07 1.73 -10.50
C PHE A 439 15.22 1.44 -11.46
N GLY A 440 14.94 0.67 -12.52
CA GLY A 440 15.92 0.41 -13.57
C GLY A 440 16.25 1.68 -14.38
N ALA A 441 17.43 1.71 -15.00
CA ALA A 441 17.89 2.86 -15.79
C ALA A 441 16.93 3.27 -16.92
N LYS A 442 16.19 2.31 -17.50
CA LYS A 442 15.14 2.56 -18.50
C LYS A 442 14.00 3.45 -17.97
N MET A 443 13.70 3.37 -16.67
CA MET A 443 12.64 4.17 -16.05
C MET A 443 13.08 5.58 -15.67
N PHE A 444 14.38 5.90 -15.76
CA PHE A 444 14.91 7.20 -15.35
C PHE A 444 14.15 8.40 -15.96
N PRO A 445 13.87 8.46 -17.28
CA PRO A 445 13.16 9.60 -17.88
C PRO A 445 11.81 9.88 -17.23
N CYS A 446 11.03 8.82 -16.99
CA CYS A 446 9.71 8.92 -16.36
C CYS A 446 9.82 9.32 -14.89
N VAL A 447 10.69 8.65 -14.13
CA VAL A 447 10.87 8.94 -12.69
C VAL A 447 11.39 10.36 -12.48
N TYR A 448 12.35 10.81 -13.29
CA TYR A 448 12.89 12.17 -13.23
C TYR A 448 11.82 13.22 -13.53
N SER A 449 10.98 13.00 -14.54
CA SER A 449 9.92 13.94 -14.90
C SER A 449 8.80 13.96 -13.84
N CYS A 450 8.47 12.81 -13.23
CA CYS A 450 7.60 12.76 -12.05
C CYS A 450 8.19 13.50 -10.85
N PHE A 451 9.51 13.39 -10.64
CA PHE A 451 10.21 14.15 -9.61
C PHE A 451 10.15 15.65 -9.86
N LEU A 452 10.39 16.11 -11.09
CA LEU A 452 10.25 17.53 -11.44
C LEU A 452 8.82 18.01 -11.16
N ALA A 453 7.81 17.24 -11.60
CA ALA A 453 6.41 17.59 -11.34
C ALA A 453 6.12 17.67 -9.84
N SER A 454 6.63 16.74 -9.04
CA SER A 454 6.48 16.75 -7.59
C SER A 454 7.17 17.95 -6.94
N MET A 455 8.47 18.16 -7.21
CA MET A 455 9.26 19.19 -6.56
C MET A 455 8.86 20.60 -6.96
N THR A 456 8.32 20.75 -8.16
CA THR A 456 7.77 22.01 -8.64
C THR A 456 6.28 22.17 -8.37
N LYS A 457 5.66 21.16 -7.73
CA LYS A 457 4.22 21.13 -7.39
C LYS A 457 3.30 21.30 -8.60
N ALA A 458 3.74 20.80 -9.75
CA ALA A 458 2.99 20.81 -11.00
C ALA A 458 1.61 20.19 -10.84
N ARG A 459 0.60 20.90 -11.37
CA ARG A 459 -0.75 20.39 -11.43
C ARG A 459 -0.81 19.40 -12.59
N VAL A 460 -1.15 18.18 -12.28
CA VAL A 460 -1.23 17.08 -13.25
C VAL A 460 -2.49 16.29 -12.97
N ARG A 461 -2.96 15.53 -13.95
CA ARG A 461 -4.05 14.55 -13.84
C ARG A 461 -3.49 13.14 -14.01
N GLY A 462 -4.14 12.15 -13.41
CA GLY A 462 -3.74 10.75 -13.54
C GLY A 462 -3.58 10.31 -15.00
N ASN A 463 -4.51 10.70 -15.87
CA ASN A 463 -4.46 10.36 -17.28
C ASN A 463 -3.55 11.25 -18.15
N ASN A 464 -2.90 12.27 -17.58
CA ASN A 464 -1.93 13.05 -18.36
C ASN A 464 -0.69 12.21 -18.66
N ILE A 465 -0.19 12.33 -19.89
CA ILE A 465 1.08 11.75 -20.30
C ILE A 465 2.20 12.49 -19.57
N ILE A 466 3.18 11.74 -19.07
CA ILE A 466 4.36 12.29 -18.42
C ILE A 466 5.27 12.86 -19.50
N PRO A 467 5.55 14.18 -19.52
CA PRO A 467 6.42 14.77 -20.51
C PRO A 467 7.86 14.32 -20.24
N ILE A 468 8.52 13.74 -21.23
CA ILE A 468 9.92 13.26 -21.13
C ILE A 468 10.82 14.09 -22.03
N ASN A 469 12.08 14.27 -21.60
CA ASN A 469 13.07 14.94 -22.45
C ASN A 469 13.18 14.23 -23.81
N PRO A 470 13.00 14.93 -24.94
CA PRO A 470 13.06 14.34 -26.28
C PRO A 470 14.39 13.64 -26.58
N LEU A 471 15.49 14.11 -25.98
CA LEU A 471 16.81 13.50 -26.14
C LEU A 471 16.87 12.09 -25.51
N TRP A 472 16.09 11.83 -24.46
CA TRP A 472 16.01 10.53 -23.80
C TRP A 472 15.07 9.55 -24.52
N SER A 473 14.09 10.08 -25.27
CA SER A 473 13.10 9.28 -26.00
C SER A 473 13.77 8.32 -27.00
N ARG A 474 14.89 8.72 -27.61
CA ARG A 474 15.66 7.89 -28.56
C ARG A 474 16.25 6.63 -27.92
N THR A 475 16.59 6.70 -26.64
CA THR A 475 17.08 5.55 -25.86
C THR A 475 15.96 4.73 -25.23
N ALA A 476 14.72 5.23 -25.32
CA ALA A 476 13.53 4.75 -24.64
C ALA A 476 12.46 4.30 -25.63
N THR A 477 12.83 3.90 -26.86
CA THR A 477 11.89 3.55 -27.95
C THR A 477 10.89 2.45 -27.60
N ASP A 478 11.20 1.64 -26.59
CA ASP A 478 10.35 0.54 -26.12
C ASP A 478 9.41 0.94 -24.97
N LEU A 479 9.54 2.15 -24.43
CA LEU A 479 8.70 2.59 -23.32
C LEU A 479 7.39 3.18 -23.87
N PRO A 480 6.23 2.57 -23.56
CA PRO A 480 4.95 3.16 -23.92
C PRO A 480 4.82 4.56 -23.32
N SER A 481 3.98 5.41 -23.90
CA SER A 481 3.65 6.72 -23.31
C SER A 481 3.11 6.51 -21.89
N PHE A 482 3.91 6.84 -20.88
CA PHE A 482 3.52 6.68 -19.48
C PHE A 482 2.60 7.81 -19.06
N THR A 483 1.52 7.47 -18.37
CA THR A 483 0.68 8.43 -17.66
C THR A 483 1.06 8.51 -16.18
N TYR A 484 0.62 9.55 -15.47
CA TYR A 484 0.80 9.63 -14.03
C TYR A 484 0.07 8.52 -13.26
N ASP A 485 -1.07 8.04 -13.76
CA ASP A 485 -1.74 6.84 -13.26
C ASP A 485 -0.83 5.63 -13.39
N ALA A 486 -0.24 5.39 -14.56
CA ALA A 486 0.70 4.28 -14.75
C ALA A 486 1.92 4.39 -13.83
N ALA A 487 2.44 5.62 -13.62
CA ALA A 487 3.52 5.85 -12.67
C ALA A 487 3.12 5.57 -11.21
N ALA A 488 1.89 5.92 -10.80
CA ALA A 488 1.36 5.56 -9.48
C ALA A 488 1.24 4.04 -9.30
N LEU A 489 0.77 3.33 -10.33
CA LEU A 489 0.67 1.87 -10.32
C LEU A 489 2.04 1.20 -10.17
N LEU A 490 3.07 1.76 -10.81
CA LEU A 490 4.47 1.35 -10.65
C LEU A 490 5.12 1.85 -9.36
N SER A 491 4.37 2.53 -8.50
CA SER A 491 4.84 3.09 -7.23
C SER A 491 6.02 4.06 -7.36
N ILE A 492 6.05 4.82 -8.47
CA ILE A 492 6.98 5.94 -8.63
C ILE A 492 6.59 7.08 -7.69
N GLY A 493 5.29 7.28 -7.48
CA GLY A 493 4.75 8.31 -6.60
C GLY A 493 3.26 8.09 -6.30
N THR A 494 2.64 9.06 -5.64
CA THR A 494 1.21 9.05 -5.30
C THR A 494 0.51 10.25 -5.90
N TYR A 495 -0.72 10.06 -6.38
CA TYR A 495 -1.55 11.17 -6.82
C TYR A 495 -2.36 11.73 -5.65
N ASP A 496 -2.22 13.03 -5.41
CA ASP A 496 -3.04 13.82 -4.50
C ASP A 496 -4.19 14.43 -5.31
N LEU A 497 -5.39 13.88 -5.12
CA LEU A 497 -6.59 14.27 -5.86
C LEU A 497 -7.05 15.68 -5.51
N ASP A 498 -6.90 16.09 -4.27
CA ASP A 498 -7.41 17.35 -3.76
C ASP A 498 -6.59 18.51 -4.33
N ASN A 499 -5.26 18.35 -4.34
CA ASN A 499 -4.35 19.37 -4.88
C ASN A 499 -4.02 19.17 -6.37
N LYS A 500 -4.47 18.06 -6.98
CA LYS A 500 -4.14 17.64 -8.36
C LYS A 500 -2.64 17.57 -8.60
N ARG A 501 -1.92 16.93 -7.66
CA ARG A 501 -0.45 16.85 -7.68
C ARG A 501 0.02 15.42 -7.71
N PHE A 502 1.20 15.20 -8.27
CA PHE A 502 1.90 13.93 -8.17
C PHE A 502 3.07 14.07 -7.20
N ILE A 503 3.08 13.25 -6.14
CA ILE A 503 4.04 13.33 -5.05
C ILE A 503 5.06 12.22 -5.19
N VAL A 504 6.34 12.58 -5.26
CA VAL A 504 7.49 11.68 -5.29
C VAL A 504 8.43 12.05 -4.15
N PRO A 505 8.75 11.12 -3.23
CA PRO A 505 9.75 11.36 -2.19
C PRO A 505 11.14 11.68 -2.79
N PRO A 506 11.74 12.85 -2.50
CA PRO A 506 13.05 13.22 -3.05
C PRO A 506 14.13 12.17 -2.79
N ILE A 507 14.15 11.58 -1.59
CA ILE A 507 15.16 10.60 -1.20
C ILE A 507 15.16 9.34 -2.06
N VAL A 508 13.99 8.96 -2.58
CA VAL A 508 13.82 7.81 -3.49
C VAL A 508 14.44 8.10 -4.85
N THR A 509 14.36 9.34 -5.32
CA THR A 509 14.95 9.74 -6.61
C THR A 509 16.45 9.98 -6.51
N ALA A 510 16.91 10.48 -5.36
CA ALA A 510 18.33 10.63 -5.08
C ALA A 510 19.07 9.30 -5.19
N ALA A 511 18.45 8.20 -4.79
CA ALA A 511 18.99 6.85 -4.93
C ALA A 511 19.30 6.43 -6.38
N MET A 512 18.74 7.10 -7.39
CA MET A 512 19.03 6.82 -8.79
C MET A 512 20.39 7.40 -9.18
N SER A 513 21.16 6.67 -9.98
CA SER A 513 22.37 7.21 -10.61
C SER A 513 21.97 8.40 -11.48
N ALA A 514 22.39 9.60 -11.07
CA ALA A 514 22.16 10.80 -11.87
C ALA A 514 22.77 10.58 -13.26
N ARG A 515 21.96 10.78 -14.30
CA ARG A 515 22.54 10.87 -15.65
C ARG A 515 23.25 12.21 -15.77
N ALA A 516 24.43 12.20 -16.38
CA ALA A 516 25.21 13.42 -16.59
C ALA A 516 24.50 14.44 -17.50
N ASP A 517 23.50 14.00 -18.27
CA ASP A 517 22.67 14.82 -19.16
C ASP A 517 21.36 15.31 -18.51
N ALA A 518 21.16 15.11 -17.20
CA ALA A 518 20.02 15.68 -16.48
C ALA A 518 20.16 17.22 -16.40
N PRO A 519 19.15 17.99 -16.84
CA PRO A 519 19.24 19.45 -16.93
C PRO A 519 19.25 20.15 -15.56
N ILE A 520 18.74 19.48 -14.53
CA ILE A 520 18.69 19.94 -13.15
C ILE A 520 19.13 18.80 -12.24
N MET A 521 20.13 19.04 -11.40
CA MET A 521 20.50 18.08 -10.35
C MET A 521 19.42 18.05 -9.28
N LEU A 522 19.14 16.87 -8.71
CA LEU A 522 18.07 16.74 -7.71
C LEU A 522 18.33 17.64 -6.47
N SER A 523 19.59 17.81 -6.07
CA SER A 523 20.00 18.72 -4.99
C SER A 523 19.73 20.20 -5.28
N GLN A 524 19.63 20.60 -6.54
CA GLN A 524 19.29 21.97 -6.92
C GLN A 524 17.81 22.28 -6.70
N LEU A 525 16.94 21.27 -6.66
CA LEU A 525 15.50 21.40 -6.32
C LEU A 525 15.22 21.07 -4.86
N CYS A 526 15.99 20.15 -4.28
CA CYS A 526 15.90 19.73 -2.89
C CYS A 526 17.29 19.81 -2.24
N PRO A 527 17.67 20.97 -1.68
CA PRO A 527 18.99 21.16 -1.07
C PRO A 527 19.34 20.16 0.03
N PHE A 528 18.35 19.54 0.69
CA PHE A 528 18.59 18.46 1.67
C PHE A 528 19.19 17.17 1.07
N LEU A 529 19.23 17.03 -0.26
CA LEU A 529 19.96 15.94 -0.90
C LEU A 529 21.47 16.22 -0.97
N ASP A 530 21.89 17.45 -0.70
CA ASP A 530 23.29 17.86 -0.62
C ASP A 530 23.81 17.68 0.81
N ALA A 531 24.84 16.85 0.96
CA ALA A 531 25.45 16.57 2.24
C ALA A 531 26.04 17.83 2.89
N GLU A 532 26.58 18.77 2.10
CA GLU A 532 27.19 19.99 2.63
C GLU A 532 26.13 20.95 3.21
N VAL A 533 24.99 21.09 2.51
CA VAL A 533 23.85 21.89 2.98
C VAL A 533 23.29 21.31 4.29
N VAL A 534 23.25 20.00 4.38
CA VAL A 534 22.75 19.27 5.55
C VAL A 534 23.70 19.41 6.74
N GLU A 535 25.01 19.32 6.51
CA GLU A 535 26.03 19.48 7.55
C GLU A 535 26.00 20.87 8.20
N ARG A 536 25.69 21.89 7.39
CA ARG A 536 25.66 23.31 7.82
C ARG A 536 24.27 23.82 8.15
N PHE A 537 23.25 22.96 8.15
CA PHE A 537 21.86 23.39 8.28
C PHE A 537 21.58 24.21 9.55
N ASP A 538 22.18 23.83 10.68
CA ASP A 538 22.05 24.54 11.96
C ASP A 538 23.04 25.72 12.09
N GLN A 539 23.96 25.90 11.13
CA GLN A 539 25.06 26.87 11.17
C GLN A 539 24.90 28.02 10.18
N HIS A 540 23.97 27.93 9.23
CA HIS A 540 23.85 28.93 8.17
C HIS A 540 23.34 30.28 8.70
N GLU A 541 24.08 31.34 8.34
CA GLU A 541 23.62 32.70 8.49
C GLU A 541 22.42 32.96 7.56
N ASP A 542 21.58 33.93 7.93
CA ASP A 542 20.38 34.28 7.16
C ASP A 542 20.68 34.55 5.67
N ILE A 543 21.86 35.08 5.34
CA ILE A 543 22.25 35.47 3.98
C ILE A 543 22.52 34.27 3.06
N ASP A 544 23.26 33.27 3.54
CA ASP A 544 23.55 32.03 2.78
C ASP A 544 22.25 31.29 2.47
N THR A 545 21.40 31.25 3.50
CA THR A 545 20.06 30.66 3.47
C THR A 545 19.29 31.31 2.31
N ALA A 546 19.18 32.64 2.25
CA ALA A 546 18.44 33.34 1.18
C ALA A 546 18.98 33.02 -0.22
N THR A 547 20.30 32.91 -0.37
CA THR A 547 20.92 32.54 -1.65
C THR A 547 20.53 31.13 -2.11
N HIS A 548 20.44 30.16 -1.20
CA HIS A 548 19.99 28.81 -1.53
C HIS A 548 18.51 28.76 -1.92
N LEU A 549 17.67 29.55 -1.24
CA LEU A 549 16.25 29.70 -1.57
C LEU A 549 16.10 30.21 -3.01
N ASP A 550 16.77 31.32 -3.32
CA ASP A 550 16.65 31.98 -4.61
C ASP A 550 17.05 31.04 -5.75
N LYS A 551 18.20 30.38 -5.61
CA LYS A 551 18.67 29.41 -6.59
C LYS A 551 17.68 28.26 -6.75
N SER A 552 17.21 27.67 -5.65
CA SER A 552 16.29 26.53 -5.71
C SER A 552 14.95 26.90 -6.36
N PHE A 553 14.46 28.11 -6.10
CA PHE A 553 13.27 28.64 -6.77
C PHE A 553 13.48 28.81 -8.27
N LEU A 554 14.62 29.36 -8.70
CA LEU A 554 14.93 29.48 -10.13
C LEU A 554 15.01 28.11 -10.80
N TYR A 555 15.60 27.10 -10.15
CA TYR A 555 15.57 25.73 -10.66
C TYR A 555 14.15 25.16 -10.71
N ALA A 556 13.28 25.49 -9.75
CA ALA A 556 11.89 25.05 -9.78
C ALA A 556 11.12 25.69 -10.95
N LEU A 557 11.33 26.99 -11.19
CA LEU A 557 10.80 27.71 -12.34
C LEU A 557 11.30 27.09 -13.66
N TYR A 558 12.59 26.77 -13.74
CA TYR A 558 13.15 26.07 -14.89
C TYR A 558 12.56 24.66 -15.07
N GLY A 559 12.32 23.93 -13.97
CA GLY A 559 11.67 22.63 -13.99
C GLY A 559 10.25 22.70 -14.58
N ARG A 560 9.46 23.71 -14.22
CA ARG A 560 8.13 23.95 -14.82
C ARG A 560 8.22 24.26 -16.32
N TYR A 561 9.17 25.11 -16.72
CA TYR A 561 9.46 25.37 -18.13
C TYR A 561 9.80 24.08 -18.89
N LEU A 562 10.65 23.22 -18.32
CA LEU A 562 11.05 21.96 -18.96
C LEU A 562 9.86 21.01 -19.14
N LEU A 563 9.00 20.85 -18.13
CA LEU A 563 7.81 20.00 -18.23
C LEU A 563 6.88 20.46 -19.36
N GLU A 564 6.62 21.76 -19.46
CA GLU A 564 5.80 22.34 -20.53
C GLU A 564 6.47 22.24 -21.91
N PHE A 565 7.77 22.55 -22.00
CA PHE A 565 8.54 22.45 -23.24
C PHE A 565 8.63 21.00 -23.75
N TRP A 566 8.79 20.02 -22.86
CA TRP A 566 8.81 18.60 -23.23
C TRP A 566 7.44 18.09 -23.65
N ASN A 567 6.36 18.69 -23.13
CA ASN A 567 5.01 18.41 -23.59
C ASN A 567 4.78 18.91 -25.02
N ASN A 568 5.41 20.02 -25.42
CA ASN A 568 5.35 20.53 -26.79
C ASN A 568 6.68 21.15 -27.24
N THR A 569 7.43 20.37 -28.01
CA THR A 569 8.80 20.71 -28.45
C THR A 569 8.84 21.53 -29.75
N SER A 570 7.67 21.85 -30.32
CA SER A 570 7.58 22.61 -31.58
C SER A 570 8.09 24.05 -31.47
N SER A 571 8.11 24.60 -30.26
CA SER A 571 8.59 25.96 -29.98
C SER A 571 9.38 25.98 -28.67
N PRO A 572 10.52 26.69 -28.60
CA PRO A 572 11.22 26.94 -27.34
C PRO A 572 10.54 28.02 -26.48
N TRP A 573 9.49 28.66 -26.99
CA TRP A 573 8.71 29.66 -26.27
C TRP A 573 7.50 28.99 -25.62
N VAL A 574 7.46 29.03 -24.29
CA VAL A 574 6.42 28.42 -23.45
C VAL A 574 5.54 29.51 -22.85
N PRO A 575 4.20 29.37 -22.86
CA PRO A 575 3.30 30.32 -22.22
C PRO A 575 3.62 30.52 -20.72
N LEU A 576 3.72 31.78 -20.31
CA LEU A 576 4.11 32.13 -18.94
C LEU A 576 3.04 31.72 -17.92
N ASP A 577 1.76 31.74 -18.30
CA ASP A 577 0.65 31.31 -17.45
C ASP A 577 0.67 29.80 -17.17
N ASN A 578 1.16 28.97 -18.10
CA ASN A 578 1.33 27.53 -17.85
C ASN A 578 2.45 27.26 -16.84
N VAL A 579 3.58 27.96 -16.97
CA VAL A 579 4.74 27.76 -16.08
C VAL A 579 4.40 28.14 -14.64
N PHE A 580 3.58 29.16 -14.42
CA PHE A 580 3.11 29.58 -13.11
C PHE A 580 1.73 29.01 -12.73
N GLU A 581 1.27 27.93 -13.37
CA GLU A 581 -0.04 27.36 -13.10
C GLU A 581 -0.20 26.99 -11.63
N GLY A 582 -1.24 27.57 -11.00
CA GLY A 582 -1.60 27.36 -9.61
C GLY A 582 -0.91 28.28 -8.62
N ALA A 583 0.15 28.97 -9.02
CA ALA A 583 0.94 29.83 -8.15
C ALA A 583 0.52 31.31 -8.20
N VAL A 584 -0.37 31.70 -9.11
CA VAL A 584 -0.77 33.09 -9.32
C VAL A 584 -2.29 33.23 -9.19
N HIS A 585 -2.73 34.34 -8.59
CA HIS A 585 -4.15 34.61 -8.42
C HIS A 585 -4.88 34.67 -9.79
N PRO A 586 -6.09 34.11 -9.93
CA PRO A 586 -6.81 34.07 -11.21
C PRO A 586 -6.93 35.42 -11.94
N ASP A 587 -7.07 36.52 -11.20
CA ASP A 587 -7.20 37.86 -11.77
C ASP A 587 -5.91 38.35 -12.46
N GLN A 588 -4.74 37.91 -11.99
CA GLN A 588 -3.45 38.26 -12.56
C GLN A 588 -3.06 37.36 -13.75
N LEU A 589 -3.74 36.23 -13.97
CA LEU A 589 -3.47 35.32 -15.09
C LEU A 589 -3.65 35.99 -16.46
N ARG A 590 -4.52 37.01 -16.56
CA ARG A 590 -4.71 37.78 -17.79
C ARG A 590 -3.41 38.48 -18.23
N VAL A 591 -2.60 38.91 -17.27
CA VAL A 591 -1.30 39.54 -17.55
C VAL A 591 -0.31 38.48 -18.05
N LEU A 592 -0.21 37.34 -17.35
CA LEU A 592 0.71 36.26 -17.74
C LEU A 592 0.43 35.69 -19.13
N LYS A 593 -0.84 35.53 -19.51
CA LYS A 593 -1.26 35.02 -20.83
C LYS A 593 -0.73 35.81 -22.02
N ARG A 594 -0.37 37.07 -21.80
CA ARG A 594 0.23 37.94 -22.83
C ARG A 594 1.69 37.64 -23.08
N TYR A 595 2.35 36.85 -22.23
CA TYR A 595 3.78 36.62 -22.30
C TYR A 595 4.11 35.15 -22.45
N GLU A 596 5.26 34.90 -23.04
CA GLU A 596 5.88 33.59 -23.12
C GLU A 596 7.38 33.72 -22.81
N LEU A 597 7.97 32.61 -22.37
CA LEU A 597 9.35 32.56 -21.91
C LEU A 597 10.15 31.51 -22.67
N ASN A 598 11.46 31.76 -22.80
CA ASN A 598 12.41 30.83 -23.38
C ASN A 598 13.59 30.70 -22.44
N LEU A 599 13.75 29.52 -21.85
CA LEU A 599 14.82 29.23 -20.89
C LEU A 599 15.72 28.09 -21.38
N CYS A 600 15.90 27.95 -22.70
CA CYS A 600 16.66 26.84 -23.28
C CYS A 600 18.13 26.79 -22.84
N GLN A 601 18.69 27.88 -22.30
CA GLN A 601 20.05 27.93 -21.74
C GLN A 601 20.13 27.58 -20.26
N GLY A 602 18.99 27.24 -19.63
CA GLY A 602 18.90 26.83 -18.23
C GLY A 602 19.14 27.94 -17.22
N VAL A 603 19.56 27.56 -16.01
CA VAL A 603 19.88 28.48 -14.91
C VAL A 603 21.36 28.82 -14.95
N ARG A 604 21.68 30.10 -14.83
CA ARG A 604 23.04 30.64 -14.82
C ARG A 604 23.28 31.42 -13.53
N THR A 605 24.25 30.97 -12.75
CA THR A 605 24.74 31.72 -11.58
C THR A 605 25.98 32.49 -12.01
N SER A 606 25.87 33.81 -12.14
CA SER A 606 27.02 34.63 -12.52
C SER A 606 27.90 34.88 -11.28
N SER A 607 29.20 34.59 -11.39
CA SER A 607 30.16 35.12 -10.43
C SER A 607 30.42 36.59 -10.74
N VAL A 608 30.78 37.36 -9.72
CA VAL A 608 30.80 38.84 -9.57
C VAL A 608 31.32 39.67 -10.77
N LEU A 609 31.98 39.07 -11.75
CA LEU A 609 32.64 39.75 -12.88
C LEU A 609 31.77 39.93 -14.14
N GLN A 610 30.68 39.18 -14.34
CA GLN A 610 29.78 39.34 -15.50
C GLN A 610 28.39 39.81 -15.06
N ARG A 611 28.12 41.11 -15.20
CA ARG A 611 26.81 41.73 -14.92
C ARG A 611 25.78 41.57 -16.05
N ALA A 612 26.08 40.80 -17.08
CA ALA A 612 25.18 40.64 -18.21
C ALA A 612 24.10 39.59 -17.91
N VAL A 613 22.83 39.97 -18.03
CA VAL A 613 21.71 39.02 -18.07
C VAL A 613 21.82 38.26 -19.39
N LEU A 614 21.95 36.93 -19.31
CA LEU A 614 22.15 36.10 -20.49
C LEU A 614 20.81 35.80 -21.16
N GLU A 615 20.72 36.05 -22.47
CA GLU A 615 19.53 35.75 -23.26
C GLU A 615 19.14 34.28 -23.11
N ARG A 616 17.83 34.00 -23.03
CA ARG A 616 17.25 32.65 -22.98
C ARG A 616 17.62 31.83 -21.74
N SER A 617 17.95 32.48 -20.63
CA SER A 617 18.33 31.84 -19.37
C SER A 617 17.61 32.44 -18.15
N LEU A 618 17.63 31.71 -17.04
CA LEU A 618 17.38 32.27 -15.71
C LEU A 618 18.71 32.71 -15.12
N THR A 619 18.95 34.01 -15.00
CA THR A 619 20.21 34.55 -14.47
C THR A 619 20.05 34.96 -13.01
N TYR A 620 20.87 34.38 -12.12
CA TYR A 620 21.03 34.82 -10.73
C TYR A 620 22.26 35.72 -10.61
N LEU A 621 22.07 36.98 -10.19
CA LEU A 621 23.15 37.98 -10.02
C LEU A 621 23.45 38.28 -8.54
N GLY A 622 23.13 37.37 -7.62
CA GLY A 622 23.34 37.58 -6.19
C GLY A 622 22.44 38.71 -5.67
N HIS A 623 23.04 39.68 -4.97
CA HIS A 623 22.34 40.83 -4.41
C HIS A 623 21.66 41.73 -5.48
N HIS A 624 22.01 41.57 -6.76
CA HIS A 624 21.41 42.32 -7.87
C HIS A 624 20.11 41.69 -8.40
N GLY A 625 19.61 40.64 -7.75
CA GLY A 625 18.36 39.98 -8.06
C GLY A 625 18.50 38.85 -9.08
N SER A 626 17.34 38.32 -9.48
CA SER A 626 17.24 37.27 -10.50
C SER A 626 16.47 37.78 -11.71
N TYR A 627 16.74 37.23 -12.88
CA TYR A 627 16.11 37.64 -14.14
C TYR A 627 15.71 36.42 -14.94
N MET A 628 14.54 36.49 -15.58
CA MET A 628 14.09 35.52 -16.58
C MET A 628 13.86 36.18 -17.92
N TRP A 629 13.87 35.40 -18.99
CA TRP A 629 13.78 35.95 -20.34
C TRP A 629 12.40 35.70 -20.96
N CYS A 630 11.69 36.78 -21.31
CA CYS A 630 10.31 36.73 -21.81
C CYS A 630 10.13 37.56 -23.09
N ARG A 631 8.99 37.38 -23.76
CA ARG A 631 8.49 38.29 -24.80
C ARG A 631 6.97 38.39 -24.76
N ASP A 632 6.41 39.42 -25.41
CA ASP A 632 4.97 39.50 -25.62
C ASP A 632 4.57 38.50 -26.72
N ARG A 633 3.59 37.65 -26.40
CA ARG A 633 3.12 36.54 -27.22
C ARG A 633 2.31 37.01 -28.43
N VAL A 634 1.62 38.14 -28.32
CA VAL A 634 0.73 38.65 -29.37
C VAL A 634 1.53 39.40 -30.42
N THR A 635 2.45 40.26 -29.99
CA THR A 635 3.26 41.06 -30.92
C THR A 635 4.46 40.27 -31.44
N GLY A 636 4.92 39.24 -30.71
CA GLY A 636 6.12 38.48 -31.07
C GLY A 636 7.40 39.32 -31.01
N ASP A 637 7.36 40.45 -30.29
CA ASP A 637 8.41 41.44 -30.19
C ASP A 637 9.76 40.88 -29.71
N ALA A 638 10.78 41.75 -29.80
CA ALA A 638 12.10 41.51 -29.23
C ALA A 638 12.01 40.96 -27.79
N PRO A 639 12.73 39.86 -27.50
CA PRO A 639 12.85 39.32 -26.16
C PRO A 639 13.46 40.32 -25.17
N PHE A 640 13.07 40.24 -23.90
CA PHE A 640 13.59 41.11 -22.85
C PHE A 640 13.74 40.37 -21.51
N ALA A 641 14.60 40.89 -20.64
CA ALA A 641 14.73 40.42 -19.27
C ALA A 641 13.56 40.91 -18.41
N VAL A 642 12.91 39.98 -17.74
CA VAL A 642 11.91 40.20 -16.70
C VAL A 642 12.57 39.92 -15.36
N PRO A 643 12.67 40.91 -14.47
CA PRO A 643 13.26 40.68 -13.17
C PRO A 643 12.31 39.86 -12.27
N VAL A 644 12.89 38.92 -11.54
CA VAL A 644 12.25 38.00 -10.61
C VAL A 644 12.77 38.32 -9.22
N TRP A 645 11.90 38.84 -8.36
CA TRP A 645 12.29 39.24 -7.01
C TRP A 645 11.58 38.38 -5.98
N LEU A 646 12.38 37.81 -5.08
CA LEU A 646 11.87 37.08 -3.94
C LEU A 646 11.81 38.06 -2.76
N TRP A 647 10.60 38.49 -2.41
CA TRP A 647 10.39 39.41 -1.29
C TRP A 647 9.94 38.61 -0.08
N GLU A 648 10.53 38.87 1.08
CA GLU A 648 9.80 38.62 2.32
C GLU A 648 8.71 39.68 2.41
N THR A 649 7.44 39.25 2.38
CA THR A 649 6.22 40.06 2.53
C THR A 649 6.50 41.34 3.33
N PRO A 650 6.57 42.53 2.69
CA PRO A 650 6.82 43.74 3.44
C PRO A 650 5.67 43.96 4.42
N ALA A 651 5.98 44.53 5.59
CA ALA A 651 5.00 44.78 6.65
C ALA A 651 3.79 45.64 6.19
N THR A 652 3.89 46.25 5.00
CA THR A 652 2.95 47.18 4.38
C THR A 652 1.87 46.54 3.50
N LEU A 653 1.95 45.25 3.15
CA LEU A 653 0.85 44.59 2.42
C LEU A 653 -0.44 44.60 3.25
N THR A 654 -1.56 44.91 2.60
CA THR A 654 -2.85 45.07 3.29
C THR A 654 -3.28 43.74 3.93
N LEU A 655 -4.10 43.82 4.98
CA LEU A 655 -4.54 42.64 5.73
C LEU A 655 -5.29 41.63 4.84
N ASN A 656 -5.97 42.11 3.79
CA ASN A 656 -6.70 41.27 2.83
C ASN A 656 -5.74 40.50 1.89
N ASP A 657 -4.64 41.13 1.48
CA ASP A 657 -3.61 40.43 0.69
C ASP A 657 -2.95 39.32 1.51
N ARG A 658 -2.74 39.54 2.82
CA ARG A 658 -2.19 38.53 3.72
C ARG A 658 -3.09 37.32 3.95
N GLN A 659 -4.41 37.46 3.82
CA GLN A 659 -5.33 36.32 3.98
C GLN A 659 -5.32 35.39 2.75
N SER A 660 -4.99 35.94 1.58
CA SER A 660 -5.00 35.18 0.31
C SER A 660 -3.73 34.34 0.11
N TYR A 661 -2.62 34.71 0.76
CA TYR A 661 -1.36 33.98 0.66
C TYR A 661 -1.00 33.32 1.99
N SER A 662 -0.95 31.99 2.02
CA SER A 662 -0.60 31.22 3.22
C SER A 662 0.89 31.35 3.62
N SER A 663 1.71 31.93 2.74
CA SER A 663 3.18 32.03 2.83
C SER A 663 3.73 33.28 2.16
N ALA A 664 5.04 33.55 2.34
CA ALA A 664 5.73 34.71 1.77
C ALA A 664 5.52 34.76 0.23
N PRO A 665 4.72 35.72 -0.28
CA PRO A 665 4.47 35.85 -1.70
C PRO A 665 5.70 36.46 -2.39
N LEU A 666 6.01 35.96 -3.58
CA LEU A 666 7.06 36.49 -4.44
C LEU A 666 6.46 37.53 -5.37
N ALA A 667 7.25 38.53 -5.76
CA ALA A 667 6.81 39.56 -6.69
C ALA A 667 7.53 39.40 -8.03
N LEU A 668 6.73 39.18 -9.07
CA LEU A 668 7.17 39.14 -10.45
C LEU A 668 6.80 40.45 -11.16
N PHE A 669 7.79 41.12 -11.74
CA PHE A 669 7.60 42.42 -12.40
C PHE A 669 7.70 42.27 -13.91
N VAL A 670 6.57 42.07 -14.59
CA VAL A 670 6.56 41.87 -16.04
C VAL A 670 6.44 43.24 -16.74
N ASN A 671 7.54 44.00 -16.76
CA ASN A 671 7.60 45.29 -17.44
C ASN A 671 8.86 45.42 -18.30
N ARG A 672 8.73 46.11 -19.44
CA ARG A 672 9.83 46.46 -20.35
C ARG A 672 10.65 47.67 -19.89
N CYS A 673 10.17 48.42 -18.90
CA CYS A 673 10.81 49.69 -18.54
C CYS A 673 12.24 49.48 -18.06
N ASP A 674 13.15 50.30 -18.59
CA ASP A 674 14.54 50.40 -18.19
C ASP A 674 14.63 50.51 -16.67
N MET A 675 15.28 49.51 -16.08
CA MET A 675 15.32 49.24 -14.65
C MET A 675 16.25 50.21 -13.89
N MET A 676 16.30 51.49 -14.29
CA MET A 676 16.99 52.52 -13.53
C MET A 676 16.04 53.08 -12.47
N TYR A 677 16.16 52.49 -11.27
CA TYR A 677 15.88 53.08 -9.95
C TYR A 677 15.00 54.34 -9.95
N HIS A 678 13.69 54.24 -9.65
CA HIS A 678 13.06 54.99 -8.54
C HIS A 678 11.51 55.02 -8.44
N ASP A 679 10.71 54.52 -9.41
CA ASP A 679 9.23 54.57 -9.28
C ASP A 679 8.55 53.20 -9.40
N ILE A 680 8.45 52.47 -8.28
CA ILE A 680 7.68 51.21 -8.15
C ILE A 680 6.18 51.49 -7.89
N THR A 681 5.78 52.75 -7.72
CA THR A 681 4.53 53.12 -7.04
C THR A 681 3.29 53.30 -7.92
N THR A 682 3.35 53.20 -9.25
CA THR A 682 2.26 53.77 -10.10
C THR A 682 1.57 52.83 -11.11
N SER A 683 1.82 51.52 -11.11
CA SER A 683 1.03 50.61 -11.96
C SER A 683 0.84 49.21 -11.35
N ASP A 684 -0.15 49.08 -10.46
CA ASP A 684 -0.58 47.80 -9.86
C ASP A 684 -0.89 46.70 -10.89
N SER A 685 -1.26 47.06 -12.12
CA SER A 685 -1.64 46.10 -13.17
C SER A 685 -0.51 45.20 -13.72
N LYS A 686 0.75 45.44 -13.36
CA LYS A 686 1.92 44.72 -13.92
C LYS A 686 2.77 43.98 -12.88
N ASN A 687 2.45 44.14 -11.60
CA ASN A 687 3.11 43.42 -10.52
C ASN A 687 2.30 42.15 -10.26
N ILE A 688 2.93 41.00 -10.46
CA ILE A 688 2.29 39.69 -10.35
C ILE A 688 2.80 39.03 -9.08
N LEU A 689 1.88 38.63 -8.21
CA LEU A 689 2.24 37.96 -6.96
C LEU A 689 2.21 36.45 -7.19
N VAL A 690 3.34 35.81 -6.96
CA VAL A 690 3.54 34.37 -7.13
C VAL A 690 3.69 33.72 -5.77
N ASP A 691 2.89 32.70 -5.47
CA ASP A 691 3.09 31.88 -4.29
C ASP A 691 4.25 30.90 -4.51
N ALA A 692 5.39 31.16 -3.84
CA ALA A 692 6.57 30.29 -3.89
C ALA A 692 6.26 28.85 -3.49
N ASN A 693 5.33 28.68 -2.55
CA ASN A 693 4.95 27.37 -2.03
C ASN A 693 4.10 26.58 -3.02
N GLU A 694 3.55 27.19 -4.06
CA GLU A 694 2.85 26.49 -5.14
C GLU A 694 3.80 26.11 -6.29
N MET A 695 5.02 26.66 -6.30
CA MET A 695 6.04 26.43 -7.32
C MET A 695 7.16 25.50 -6.86
N SER A 696 7.32 25.33 -5.55
CA SER A 696 8.48 24.64 -5.00
C SER A 696 8.20 24.04 -3.63
N CYS A 697 9.00 23.06 -3.22
CA CYS A 697 8.98 22.55 -1.86
C CYS A 697 9.70 23.49 -0.86
N LEU A 698 9.93 24.77 -1.16
CA LEU A 698 10.73 25.69 -0.33
C LEU A 698 10.04 26.15 0.96
N SER A 699 8.82 25.68 1.25
CA SER A 699 8.11 26.00 2.50
C SER A 699 8.93 25.68 3.75
N TRP A 700 9.84 24.71 3.67
CA TRP A 700 10.75 24.36 4.76
C TRP A 700 11.65 25.51 5.19
N PHE A 701 12.08 26.32 4.23
CA PHE A 701 13.06 27.37 4.44
C PHE A 701 12.51 28.52 5.31
N ALA A 702 11.29 28.94 4.99
CA ALA A 702 10.60 29.99 5.72
C ALA A 702 10.35 29.60 7.18
N LEU A 703 10.20 28.30 7.47
CA LEU A 703 10.02 27.76 8.82
C LEU A 703 11.34 27.70 9.59
N SER A 704 12.43 27.26 8.98
CA SER A 704 13.76 27.23 9.62
C SER A 704 14.17 28.62 10.15
N ARG A 705 13.97 29.67 9.34
CA ARG A 705 14.22 31.07 9.77
C ARG A 705 13.38 31.48 10.98
N ARG A 706 12.10 31.10 11.02
CA ARG A 706 11.21 31.41 12.16
C ARG A 706 11.65 30.69 13.44
N MET A 707 12.12 29.44 13.31
CA MET A 707 12.58 28.66 14.46
C MET A 707 13.86 29.23 15.08
N ASN A 708 14.84 29.64 14.26
CA ASN A 708 16.08 30.28 14.74
C ASN A 708 15.80 31.59 15.49
N LYS A 709 14.94 32.47 14.93
CA LYS A 709 14.51 33.71 15.61
C LYS A 709 13.85 33.45 16.97
N THR A 710 13.10 32.36 17.10
CA THR A 710 12.43 32.01 18.37
C THR A 710 13.41 31.49 19.42
N GLN A 711 14.49 30.80 19.01
CA GLN A 711 15.55 30.38 19.93
C GLN A 711 16.38 31.56 20.43
N ASP A 712 16.70 32.53 19.57
CA ASP A 712 17.42 33.74 19.99
C ASP A 712 16.63 34.58 20.99
N LEU A 713 15.32 34.70 20.81
CA LEU A 713 14.43 35.35 21.78
C LEU A 713 14.39 34.63 23.14
N ARG A 714 14.58 33.30 23.17
CA ARG A 714 14.66 32.52 24.42
C ARG A 714 16.05 32.56 25.07
N ARG A 715 17.10 32.83 24.29
CA ARG A 715 18.48 32.97 24.77
C ARG A 715 18.84 34.37 25.22
N GLN A 716 18.04 35.39 24.88
CA GLN A 716 18.17 36.69 25.52
C GLN A 716 17.87 36.54 27.01
N PRO A 717 18.85 36.73 27.92
CA PRO A 717 18.57 36.69 29.34
C PRO A 717 17.49 37.73 29.63
N CYS A 718 16.42 37.33 30.31
CA CYS A 718 15.45 38.26 30.87
C CYS A 718 16.25 39.33 31.61
N ARG A 719 16.35 40.54 31.04
CA ARG A 719 16.80 41.70 31.79
C ARG A 719 15.75 41.88 32.86
N CYS A 720 16.01 41.35 34.06
CA CYS A 720 15.28 41.72 35.26
C CYS A 720 15.42 43.24 35.35
N THR A 721 14.37 43.95 34.97
CA THR A 721 14.24 45.37 35.26
C THR A 721 14.25 45.47 36.78
N THR A 722 15.36 45.93 37.34
CA THR A 722 15.48 46.22 38.77
C THR A 722 14.40 47.24 39.11
N VAL A 723 13.30 46.77 39.73
CA VAL A 723 12.29 47.65 40.30
C VAL A 723 12.95 48.32 41.50
N HIS A 724 13.36 49.58 41.33
CA HIS A 724 13.76 50.42 42.45
C HIS A 724 12.52 50.69 43.32
N THR A 725 12.35 49.89 44.38
CA THR A 725 11.48 50.25 45.50
C THR A 725 12.05 51.48 46.19
N TYR A 726 11.40 52.63 45.99
CA TYR A 726 11.55 53.81 46.84
C TYR A 726 10.91 53.52 48.20
N THR A 727 11.73 53.24 49.21
CA THR A 727 11.31 53.30 50.61
C THR A 727 11.27 54.76 51.07
N HIS A 728 10.06 55.29 51.26
CA HIS A 728 9.83 56.48 52.08
C HIS A 728 10.11 56.14 53.56
N LYS A 729 11.10 56.80 54.16
CA LYS A 729 11.23 56.90 55.63
C LYS A 729 10.44 58.11 56.13
N LYS A 730 9.66 57.89 57.20
CA LYS A 730 9.24 58.92 58.15
C LYS A 730 10.34 59.15 59.17
#